data_AF-A0A061FV96-F1
#
_entry.id   AF-A0A061FV96-F1
#
_cell.length_a   1.000
_cell.length_b   1.000
_cell.length_c   1.000
_cell.angle_alpha   90.00
_cell.angle_beta   90.00
_cell.angle_gamma   90.00
#
_symmetry.space_group_name_H-M   'P 1'
#
loop_
_entity.id
_entity.type
_entity.pdbx_description
1 polymer ?
#
loop_
_entity_poly.entity_id
_entity_poly.type
_entity_poly.pdbx_seq_one_letter_code
_entity_poly.pdbx_strand_id
1 'polypeptide(L)'
;MGSTSEKRCFKLTSCNSNASNQDLHAYGIMLIAATTTLLLIIYNCSDQVLNTRERRLAKTREAAARSARDTAKARQRWKTAKDAAKKHASGLQTHFSQTFSFKKSAKHPEELKILDQTSCETDEDLYAPTHISSSSESLSSSAPSRGKPMEPGNLMRMMHEIEDDPGNYEGFDVNTHDRKSKGHKPKGKQPNTHSQIFKYAYAQLEKEKALQEENKNLTFSGVISMATNPEIRKRPLIEVSFKDLTLTLKGKGKHLLRCVTGKIKPGRITAVMGPSGAGKTTFISALAGKAIGCKMTGLILINGKNESIRSYRKIIGYVPQDDIVHGNLTVEENLRFNAKCRLPAHLSKPDTVLVVERVIESLGLQMVRNSLVGTVEKRGISGGQRKRVNVGLEMVMEPSLLILDEPTSGLDSASSQLLLRALRHEALEGVNICMVLHQPSYALFQMFDDLVLLAKGGLTVYHGSAKKAEEYFAGLGIHVPERVNPPDHFIDILEGIVTPSATSGVNHKELPVRWMLHNGYPVPPDLQQSFAQLAMPSAGAGPANGTNPVHAGMEEKSFAGELWQDVRSNVELQRDSIHHNFLKFKDLSCRRTPGVLWQYRYFLGRVGKQRMREAKIQATDYLILLLAGACLGTLAKTSDENFGAVGYTYTIIAVSLLCKIAALRSFSLDKLQYWRESASGMSSLAYFLAKDTIDHFNTVIKPVVYLSMFFFFTNPRSSFAENYIVLLCLVYCVTGIAYALAIFFQPGPAQLWSVLLPVVLTLVATQKQDGEVLKKISNLCYPKWALEAFVIANAERQREASRLKNFIKKISHRVDIKT
;
A
#
# COMPACT_ATOMS: atom_id res chain seq x y z
N MET A 1 9.67 55.89 -32.50
CA MET A 1 10.81 54.95 -32.65
C MET A 1 10.27 53.52 -32.65
N GLY A 2 10.97 52.58 -33.29
CA GLY A 2 10.59 51.16 -33.39
C GLY A 2 11.65 50.40 -34.19
N SER A 3 11.83 49.10 -33.94
CA SER A 3 12.99 48.36 -34.44
C SER A 3 13.07 48.28 -35.97
N THR A 4 14.28 48.44 -36.50
CA THR A 4 14.66 48.25 -37.91
C THR A 4 15.20 46.84 -38.21
N SER A 5 15.19 45.94 -37.23
CA SER A 5 15.78 44.60 -37.35
C SER A 5 14.97 43.67 -38.25
N GLU A 6 15.50 43.31 -39.43
CA GLU A 6 15.06 42.11 -40.14
C GLU A 6 15.33 40.88 -39.26
N LYS A 7 14.28 40.13 -38.91
CA LYS A 7 14.40 38.81 -38.27
C LYS A 7 14.96 37.85 -39.32
N ARG A 8 16.27 37.56 -39.26
CA ARG A 8 16.96 36.62 -40.17
C ARG A 8 16.16 35.33 -40.34
N CYS A 9 16.10 34.79 -41.56
CA CYS A 9 15.61 33.42 -41.79
C CYS A 9 16.35 32.43 -40.87
N PHE A 10 15.67 31.38 -40.42
CA PHE A 10 16.31 30.37 -39.58
C PHE A 10 17.47 29.73 -40.36
N LYS A 11 18.54 29.32 -39.65
CA LYS A 11 19.79 28.78 -40.24
C LYS A 11 19.63 27.53 -41.14
N LEU A 12 18.41 27.03 -41.33
CA LEU A 12 18.06 25.75 -41.97
C LEU A 12 16.76 25.84 -42.82
N THR A 13 16.29 27.04 -43.16
CA THR A 13 15.07 27.25 -43.98
C THR A 13 15.41 27.97 -45.29
N SER A 14 14.98 27.45 -46.43
CA SER A 14 15.02 28.19 -47.70
C SER A 14 14.01 29.35 -47.67
N CYS A 15 14.46 30.50 -48.14
CA CYS A 15 13.66 31.71 -48.27
C CYS A 15 13.74 32.17 -49.74
N ASN A 16 12.83 31.67 -50.57
CA ASN A 16 12.74 32.03 -51.99
C ASN A 16 12.47 33.52 -52.15
N SER A 17 13.10 34.16 -53.14
CA SER A 17 12.85 35.57 -53.46
C SER A 17 11.37 35.79 -53.76
N ASN A 18 10.82 36.87 -53.21
CA ASN A 18 9.40 37.26 -53.25
C ASN A 18 8.38 36.34 -52.52
N ALA A 19 8.79 35.24 -51.88
CA ALA A 19 7.88 34.40 -51.09
C ALA A 19 7.50 35.06 -49.74
N SER A 20 6.21 35.01 -49.37
CA SER A 20 5.72 35.49 -48.05
C SER A 20 5.81 34.44 -46.94
N ASN A 21 6.03 33.18 -47.31
CA ASN A 21 6.09 32.03 -46.42
C ASN A 21 7.51 31.44 -46.50
N GLN A 22 7.98 30.83 -45.41
CA GLN A 22 9.28 30.15 -45.37
C GLN A 22 9.09 28.65 -45.58
N ASP A 23 9.97 27.98 -46.32
CA ASP A 23 9.93 26.53 -46.46
C ASP A 23 10.39 25.87 -45.15
N LEU A 24 9.40 25.47 -44.34
CA LEU A 24 9.63 24.86 -43.04
C LEU A 24 9.69 23.32 -43.12
N HIS A 25 9.49 22.72 -44.30
CA HIS A 25 9.51 21.25 -44.49
C HIS A 25 10.78 20.59 -43.95
N ALA A 26 11.97 21.13 -44.24
CA ALA A 26 13.24 20.57 -43.73
C ALA A 26 13.33 20.62 -42.20
N TYR A 27 12.87 21.73 -41.60
CA TYR A 27 12.80 21.89 -40.15
C TYR A 27 11.77 20.94 -39.52
N GLY A 28 10.60 20.79 -40.15
CA GLY A 28 9.55 19.84 -39.77
C GLY A 28 10.05 18.40 -39.80
N ILE A 29 10.73 17.97 -40.88
CA ILE A 29 11.33 16.64 -41.00
C ILE A 29 12.33 16.38 -39.87
N MET A 30 13.23 17.33 -39.56
CA MET A 30 14.16 17.16 -38.45
C MET A 30 13.45 17.09 -37.08
N LEU A 31 12.38 17.87 -36.87
CA LEU A 31 11.64 17.88 -35.60
C LEU A 31 10.78 16.61 -35.45
N ILE A 32 10.23 16.07 -36.54
CA ILE A 32 9.57 14.76 -36.61
C ILE A 32 10.58 13.62 -36.36
N ALA A 33 11.76 13.66 -36.97
CA ALA A 33 12.80 12.66 -36.75
C ALA A 33 13.33 12.69 -35.29
N ALA A 34 13.55 13.89 -34.74
CA ALA A 34 13.96 14.06 -33.34
C ALA A 34 12.88 13.60 -32.34
N THR A 35 11.60 13.87 -32.60
CA THR A 35 10.52 13.44 -31.71
C THR A 35 10.22 11.94 -31.83
N THR A 36 10.24 11.36 -33.03
CA THR A 36 10.04 9.90 -33.19
C THR A 36 11.21 9.08 -32.63
N THR A 37 12.47 9.49 -32.85
CA THR A 37 13.63 8.83 -32.23
C THR A 37 13.60 8.94 -30.70
N LEU A 38 13.27 10.12 -30.14
CA LEU A 38 13.09 10.30 -28.70
C LEU A 38 11.99 9.39 -28.13
N LEU A 39 10.84 9.28 -28.81
CA LEU A 39 9.75 8.39 -28.41
C LEU A 39 10.15 6.91 -28.45
N LEU A 40 10.89 6.47 -29.47
CA LEU A 40 11.41 5.11 -29.58
C LEU A 40 12.44 4.80 -28.48
N ILE A 41 13.32 5.74 -28.15
CA ILE A 41 14.28 5.62 -27.03
C ILE A 41 13.52 5.50 -25.70
N ILE A 42 12.52 6.35 -25.45
CA ILE A 42 11.69 6.28 -24.24
C ILE A 42 10.95 4.94 -24.15
N TYR A 43 10.34 4.49 -25.25
CA TYR A 43 9.57 3.24 -25.31
C TYR A 43 10.44 2.00 -25.06
N ASN A 44 11.61 1.90 -25.70
CA ASN A 44 12.49 0.73 -25.58
C ASN A 44 13.32 0.74 -24.28
N CYS A 45 13.86 1.89 -23.87
CA CYS A 45 14.83 1.93 -22.77
C CYS A 45 14.19 2.07 -21.37
N SER A 46 12.95 2.55 -21.24
CA SER A 46 12.32 2.82 -19.92
C SER A 46 12.24 1.56 -19.03
N ASP A 47 11.58 0.51 -19.51
CA ASP A 47 11.48 -0.78 -18.81
C ASP A 47 12.86 -1.44 -18.65
N GLN A 48 13.73 -1.36 -19.67
CA GLN A 48 15.06 -1.99 -19.62
C GLN A 48 15.96 -1.37 -18.53
N VAL A 49 15.93 -0.04 -18.37
CA VAL A 49 16.71 0.68 -17.34
C VAL A 49 16.21 0.35 -15.94
N LEU A 50 14.89 0.31 -15.73
CA LEU A 50 14.30 -0.08 -14.44
C LEU A 50 14.68 -1.52 -14.06
N ASN A 51 14.44 -2.47 -14.95
CA ASN A 51 14.76 -3.89 -14.76
C ASN A 51 16.27 -4.11 -14.51
N THR A 52 17.14 -3.39 -15.21
CA THR A 52 18.60 -3.46 -15.01
C THR A 52 19.02 -2.94 -13.63
N ARG A 53 18.43 -1.83 -13.17
CA ARG A 53 18.70 -1.27 -11.83
C ARG A 53 18.22 -2.19 -10.72
N GLU A 54 17.06 -2.82 -10.89
CA GLU A 54 16.47 -3.73 -9.92
C GLU A 54 17.26 -5.05 -9.84
N ARG A 55 17.70 -5.61 -10.97
CA ARG A 55 18.63 -6.76 -11.02
C ARG A 55 19.97 -6.47 -10.31
N ARG A 56 20.55 -5.27 -10.47
CA ARG A 56 21.77 -4.88 -9.74
C ARG A 56 21.55 -4.81 -8.23
N LEU A 57 20.44 -4.21 -7.78
CA LEU A 57 20.09 -4.14 -6.36
C LEU A 57 19.86 -5.54 -5.76
N ALA A 58 19.14 -6.43 -6.46
CA ALA A 58 18.92 -7.81 -6.03
C ALA A 58 20.25 -8.55 -5.80
N LYS A 59 21.20 -8.49 -6.74
CA LYS A 59 22.54 -9.10 -6.57
C LYS A 59 23.28 -8.57 -5.33
N THR A 60 23.28 -7.25 -5.10
CA THR A 60 23.92 -6.68 -3.88
C THR A 60 23.23 -7.11 -2.58
N ARG A 61 21.91 -7.29 -2.62
CA ARG A 61 21.08 -7.71 -1.49
C ARG A 61 21.31 -9.19 -1.16
N GLU A 62 21.37 -10.05 -2.16
CA GLU A 62 21.69 -11.48 -2.00
C GLU A 62 23.10 -11.70 -1.46
N ALA A 63 24.10 -10.96 -1.94
CA ALA A 63 25.47 -11.04 -1.42
C ALA A 63 25.52 -10.68 0.08
N ALA A 64 24.79 -9.62 0.48
CA ALA A 64 24.66 -9.24 1.89
C ALA A 64 23.91 -10.30 2.74
N ALA A 65 22.85 -10.91 2.20
CA ALA A 65 22.09 -11.97 2.88
C ALA A 65 22.91 -13.25 3.06
N ARG A 66 23.70 -13.65 2.06
CA ARG A 66 24.66 -14.77 2.15
C ARG A 66 25.70 -14.48 3.24
N SER A 67 26.39 -13.34 3.13
CA SER A 67 27.38 -12.89 4.13
C SER A 67 26.82 -12.88 5.56
N ALA A 68 25.60 -12.39 5.77
CA ALA A 68 24.95 -12.42 7.09
C ALA A 68 24.74 -13.85 7.60
N ARG A 69 24.14 -14.74 6.78
CA ARG A 69 23.93 -16.17 7.14
C ARG A 69 25.22 -16.91 7.41
N ASP A 70 26.28 -16.62 6.66
CA ASP A 70 27.58 -17.26 6.84
C ASP A 70 28.25 -16.76 8.14
N THR A 71 28.12 -15.49 8.50
CA THR A 71 28.54 -15.00 9.85
C THR A 71 27.67 -15.56 10.98
N ALA A 72 26.38 -15.82 10.76
CA ALA A 72 25.51 -16.46 11.75
C ALA A 72 25.91 -17.92 11.99
N LYS A 73 26.15 -18.70 10.93
CA LYS A 73 26.69 -20.06 11.01
C LYS A 73 28.06 -20.10 11.69
N ALA A 74 28.95 -19.14 11.39
CA ALA A 74 30.24 -19.03 12.06
C ALA A 74 30.09 -18.77 13.57
N ARG A 75 29.17 -17.88 13.97
CA ARG A 75 28.85 -17.65 15.39
C ARG A 75 28.23 -18.88 16.07
N GLN A 76 27.37 -19.63 15.40
CA GLN A 76 26.81 -20.88 15.93
C GLN A 76 27.92 -21.93 16.14
N ARG A 77 28.79 -22.14 15.15
CA ARG A 77 29.97 -23.03 15.27
C ARG A 77 30.92 -22.59 16.39
N TRP A 78 31.07 -21.28 16.62
CA TRP A 78 31.87 -20.75 17.72
C TRP A 78 31.19 -20.94 19.09
N LYS A 79 29.86 -20.73 19.20
CA LYS A 79 29.09 -21.09 20.42
C LYS A 79 29.30 -22.57 20.75
N THR A 80 29.05 -23.48 19.81
CA THR A 80 29.17 -24.93 20.07
C THR A 80 30.60 -25.37 20.39
N ALA A 81 31.62 -24.77 19.77
CA ALA A 81 33.02 -25.00 20.12
C ALA A 81 33.35 -24.50 21.55
N LYS A 82 32.88 -23.30 21.92
CA LYS A 82 33.06 -22.75 23.29
C LYS A 82 32.35 -23.61 24.33
N ASP A 83 31.14 -24.09 24.04
CA ASP A 83 30.37 -24.94 24.96
C ASP A 83 30.99 -26.36 25.09
N ALA A 84 31.52 -26.92 24.01
CA ALA A 84 32.28 -28.16 24.04
C ALA A 84 33.59 -28.02 24.86
N ALA A 85 34.35 -26.93 24.65
CA ALA A 85 35.54 -26.62 25.43
C ALA A 85 35.22 -26.40 26.92
N LYS A 86 34.10 -25.71 27.23
CA LYS A 86 33.64 -25.52 28.62
C LYS A 86 33.28 -26.84 29.28
N LYS A 87 32.54 -27.73 28.58
CA LYS A 87 32.22 -29.08 29.08
C LYS A 87 33.47 -29.91 29.32
N HIS A 88 34.45 -29.86 28.41
CA HIS A 88 35.73 -30.54 28.58
C HIS A 88 36.52 -29.99 29.77
N ALA A 89 36.56 -28.66 29.96
CA ALA A 89 37.20 -28.03 31.11
C ALA A 89 36.55 -28.41 32.46
N SER A 90 35.21 -28.43 32.53
CA SER A 90 34.50 -28.89 33.73
C SER A 90 34.70 -30.40 33.98
N GLY A 91 34.75 -31.22 32.93
CA GLY A 91 35.06 -32.65 33.03
C GLY A 91 36.47 -32.89 33.57
N LEU A 92 37.44 -32.10 33.11
CA LEU A 92 38.81 -32.10 33.62
C LEU A 92 38.85 -31.69 35.10
N GLN A 93 38.12 -30.63 35.49
CA GLN A 93 37.99 -30.23 36.89
C GLN A 93 37.40 -31.35 37.75
N THR A 94 36.36 -32.06 37.30
CA THR A 94 35.81 -33.19 38.07
C THR A 94 36.78 -34.37 38.17
N HIS A 95 37.56 -34.68 37.12
CA HIS A 95 38.62 -35.69 37.19
C HIS A 95 39.75 -35.29 38.16
N PHE A 96 40.15 -34.01 38.20
CA PHE A 96 41.12 -33.52 39.18
C PHE A 96 40.55 -33.52 40.61
N SER A 97 39.29 -33.14 40.81
CA SER A 97 38.63 -33.24 42.12
C SER A 97 38.54 -34.69 42.65
N GLN A 98 38.33 -35.67 41.76
CA GLN A 98 38.31 -37.08 42.14
C GLN A 98 39.72 -37.64 42.43
N THR A 99 40.76 -37.23 41.69
CA THR A 99 42.13 -37.74 41.89
C THR A 99 42.85 -37.15 43.11
N PHE A 100 42.42 -36.01 43.64
CA PHE A 100 42.97 -35.44 44.88
C PHE A 100 42.30 -35.92 46.19
N SER A 101 41.29 -36.80 46.13
CA SER A 101 40.61 -37.34 47.31
C SER A 101 41.22 -38.67 47.80
N PHE A 102 42.50 -38.66 48.20
CA PHE A 102 43.19 -39.86 48.71
C PHE A 102 43.75 -39.66 50.14
N LYS A 103 43.04 -40.13 51.16
CA LYS A 103 43.65 -40.39 52.48
C LYS A 103 42.90 -41.42 53.34
N LYS A 104 43.65 -42.46 53.74
CA LYS A 104 43.34 -43.53 54.73
C LYS A 104 42.12 -44.42 54.48
N SER A 105 42.41 -45.64 54.03
CA SER A 105 41.61 -46.84 54.30
C SER A 105 41.83 -47.34 55.74
N ALA A 106 40.81 -47.98 56.34
CA ALA A 106 40.94 -48.83 57.52
C ALA A 106 39.81 -49.89 57.58
N LYS A 107 40.22 -51.17 57.61
CA LYS A 107 39.46 -52.38 58.04
C LYS A 107 38.15 -52.79 57.31
N HIS A 108 38.26 -53.87 56.55
CA HIS A 108 37.30 -54.99 56.47
C HIS A 108 37.35 -55.84 57.78
N PRO A 109 36.55 -56.92 57.98
CA PRO A 109 35.51 -57.54 57.11
C PRO A 109 34.14 -57.84 57.80
N GLU A 110 33.13 -58.28 57.04
CA GLU A 110 32.52 -59.65 57.08
C GLU A 110 31.32 -59.78 56.10
N GLU A 111 30.73 -60.98 55.96
CA GLU A 111 29.90 -61.42 54.80
C GLU A 111 28.40 -61.60 55.11
N LEU A 112 27.53 -61.66 54.07
CA LEU A 112 26.62 -62.81 53.76
C LEU A 112 25.55 -62.54 52.65
N LYS A 113 25.80 -63.09 51.44
CA LYS A 113 24.90 -63.93 50.59
C LYS A 113 23.39 -63.61 50.35
N ILE A 114 22.96 -63.51 49.06
CA ILE A 114 22.04 -64.43 48.30
C ILE A 114 21.70 -63.90 46.86
N LEU A 115 21.30 -64.83 45.97
CA LEU A 115 20.89 -64.89 44.53
C LEU A 115 20.25 -63.64 43.82
N ASP A 116 20.05 -63.56 42.48
CA ASP A 116 19.82 -64.62 41.44
C ASP A 116 20.31 -64.30 39.97
N GLN A 117 19.91 -65.09 38.95
CA GLN A 117 20.55 -65.26 37.61
C GLN A 117 19.73 -64.90 36.32
N THR A 118 20.33 -65.11 35.11
CA THR A 118 19.77 -65.23 33.72
C THR A 118 19.28 -63.94 32.98
N SER A 119 19.12 -63.78 31.65
CA SER A 119 19.42 -64.46 30.33
C SER A 119 18.93 -63.53 29.16
N CYS A 120 19.19 -63.60 27.83
CA CYS A 120 20.17 -64.20 26.86
C CYS A 120 19.89 -63.59 25.43
N GLU A 121 20.65 -63.96 24.39
CA GLU A 121 20.55 -63.48 22.96
C GLU A 121 19.70 -64.43 22.01
N THR A 122 19.52 -64.33 20.66
CA THR A 122 20.24 -63.73 19.48
C THR A 122 19.31 -63.41 18.25
N ASP A 123 19.78 -62.52 17.34
CA ASP A 123 19.72 -62.44 15.84
C ASP A 123 18.48 -62.75 14.93
N GLU A 124 18.35 -62.01 13.79
CA GLU A 124 18.37 -62.52 12.38
C GLU A 124 18.25 -61.44 11.23
N ASP A 125 19.11 -61.55 10.18
CA ASP A 125 18.89 -61.41 8.69
C ASP A 125 18.37 -60.11 7.95
N LEU A 126 18.49 -59.88 6.60
CA LEU A 126 19.00 -60.63 5.40
C LEU A 126 19.41 -59.66 4.20
N TYR A 127 20.56 -59.88 3.50
CA TYR A 127 21.01 -59.67 2.06
C TYR A 127 20.40 -58.60 1.07
N ALA A 128 20.95 -58.22 -0.13
CA ALA A 128 22.29 -58.16 -0.79
C ALA A 128 22.24 -57.42 -2.19
N PRO A 129 22.99 -57.79 -3.29
CA PRO A 129 24.25 -57.22 -3.86
C PRO A 129 24.08 -56.37 -5.18
N THR A 130 24.96 -56.14 -6.22
CA THR A 130 26.22 -56.74 -6.78
C THR A 130 26.95 -55.85 -7.87
N HIS A 131 28.16 -56.23 -8.33
CA HIS A 131 28.86 -56.02 -9.66
C HIS A 131 29.51 -54.67 -10.16
N ILE A 132 30.86 -54.62 -10.16
CA ILE A 132 31.87 -54.57 -11.29
C ILE A 132 31.52 -53.84 -12.63
N SER A 133 32.39 -53.11 -13.38
CA SER A 133 33.63 -52.28 -13.16
C SER A 133 34.09 -51.56 -14.47
N SER A 134 35.16 -50.71 -14.41
CA SER A 134 35.91 -50.03 -15.52
C SER A 134 35.25 -48.81 -16.22
N SER A 135 35.94 -47.75 -16.71
CA SER A 135 37.34 -47.26 -16.58
C SER A 135 37.47 -45.73 -16.91
N SER A 136 38.71 -45.18 -16.81
CA SER A 136 39.24 -43.87 -17.31
C SER A 136 39.08 -42.54 -16.51
N GLU A 137 40.25 -42.03 -16.08
CA GLU A 137 40.79 -40.64 -16.14
C GLU A 137 40.23 -39.42 -15.35
N SER A 138 40.91 -39.13 -14.21
CA SER A 138 41.53 -37.83 -13.82
C SER A 138 40.67 -36.55 -13.60
N LEU A 139 40.99 -35.57 -12.74
CA LEU A 139 42.32 -34.99 -12.46
C LEU A 139 42.37 -34.17 -11.14
N SER A 140 43.54 -34.12 -10.50
CA SER A 140 44.03 -33.14 -9.48
C SER A 140 43.20 -32.81 -8.21
N SER A 141 43.83 -33.07 -7.05
CA SER A 141 43.65 -32.27 -5.82
C SER A 141 44.97 -31.56 -5.47
N SER A 142 44.94 -30.58 -4.56
CA SER A 142 46.15 -30.00 -3.96
C SER A 142 45.92 -29.69 -2.48
N ALA A 143 46.95 -29.86 -1.65
CA ALA A 143 46.84 -29.85 -0.19
C ALA A 143 47.66 -28.71 0.47
N PRO A 144 47.19 -28.11 1.57
CA PRO A 144 47.99 -27.25 2.44
C PRO A 144 48.84 -28.04 3.45
N SER A 145 49.84 -27.38 4.05
CA SER A 145 50.91 -27.99 4.86
C SER A 145 50.68 -27.95 6.38
N ARG A 146 51.53 -28.67 7.13
CA ARG A 146 51.54 -28.73 8.60
C ARG A 146 51.93 -27.38 9.23
N GLY A 147 51.21 -26.97 10.28
CA GLY A 147 51.60 -25.90 11.21
C GLY A 147 51.91 -26.43 12.62
N LYS A 148 52.71 -25.70 13.40
CA LYS A 148 53.08 -26.06 14.80
C LYS A 148 51.95 -25.73 15.79
N PRO A 149 51.81 -26.46 16.91
CA PRO A 149 50.92 -26.09 18.00
C PRO A 149 51.41 -24.83 18.74
N MET A 150 50.48 -24.13 19.42
CA MET A 150 50.74 -22.91 20.18
C MET A 150 50.43 -23.11 21.68
N GLU A 151 51.15 -22.41 22.56
CA GLU A 151 51.06 -22.62 24.01
C GLU A 151 49.77 -22.07 24.66
N PRO A 152 49.25 -22.73 25.72
CA PRO A 152 47.95 -22.42 26.31
C PRO A 152 47.89 -21.04 27.01
N GLY A 153 49.01 -20.48 27.46
CA GLY A 153 49.03 -19.18 28.15
C GLY A 153 48.49 -18.02 27.30
N ASN A 154 48.73 -18.05 25.98
CA ASN A 154 48.18 -17.04 25.06
C ASN A 154 46.66 -17.16 24.90
N LEU A 155 46.10 -18.37 25.00
CA LEU A 155 44.66 -18.60 24.89
C LEU A 155 43.91 -17.96 26.06
N MET A 156 44.43 -18.10 27.29
CA MET A 156 43.77 -17.58 28.48
C MET A 156 43.85 -16.04 28.57
N ARG A 157 44.96 -15.45 28.10
CA ARG A 157 45.07 -14.00 27.92
C ARG A 157 44.09 -13.47 26.88
N MET A 158 43.99 -14.14 25.73
CA MET A 158 43.05 -13.81 24.67
C MET A 158 41.59 -13.98 25.11
N MET A 159 41.29 -14.89 26.04
CA MET A 159 39.95 -15.02 26.63
C MET A 159 39.57 -13.81 27.48
N HIS A 160 40.46 -13.29 28.34
CA HIS A 160 40.17 -12.09 29.14
C HIS A 160 40.10 -10.82 28.28
N GLU A 161 41.00 -10.64 27.31
CA GLU A 161 40.95 -9.49 26.38
C GLU A 161 39.66 -9.48 25.50
N ILE A 162 38.88 -10.58 25.50
CA ILE A 162 37.56 -10.72 24.83
C ILE A 162 36.37 -10.50 25.79
N GLU A 163 36.55 -10.57 27.12
CA GLU A 163 35.46 -10.33 28.07
C GLU A 163 35.15 -8.84 28.29
N ASP A 164 36.14 -7.94 28.11
CA ASP A 164 36.01 -6.52 28.44
C ASP A 164 35.36 -5.61 27.37
N ASP A 165 35.37 -5.95 26.07
CA ASP A 165 34.67 -5.15 25.03
C ASP A 165 34.13 -6.01 23.86
N PRO A 166 32.86 -6.47 23.91
CA PRO A 166 32.25 -7.28 22.84
C PRO A 166 31.90 -6.49 21.57
N GLY A 167 32.25 -5.21 21.48
CA GLY A 167 31.84 -4.32 20.37
C GLY A 167 32.73 -4.36 19.12
N ASN A 168 34.01 -4.78 19.23
CA ASN A 168 35.03 -4.43 18.24
C ASN A 168 35.35 -5.55 17.22
N TYR A 169 34.48 -5.76 16.23
CA TYR A 169 34.73 -6.66 15.09
C TYR A 169 34.45 -5.96 13.73
N GLU A 170 35.31 -5.01 13.34
CA GLU A 170 35.48 -4.59 11.94
C GLU A 170 36.89 -4.95 11.44
N GLY A 171 36.96 -5.67 10.31
CA GLY A 171 38.16 -5.81 9.48
C GLY A 171 39.29 -6.70 10.02
N PHE A 172 39.37 -7.94 9.52
CA PHE A 172 40.61 -8.71 9.50
C PHE A 172 41.11 -8.79 8.05
N ASP A 173 41.46 -7.64 7.47
CA ASP A 173 42.16 -7.56 6.20
C ASP A 173 43.67 -7.68 6.46
N VAL A 174 44.30 -8.69 5.88
CA VAL A 174 45.75 -8.89 6.00
C VAL A 174 46.46 -8.01 4.98
N ASN A 175 47.00 -6.87 5.42
CA ASN A 175 48.30 -6.37 4.94
C ASN A 175 48.81 -5.13 5.71
N THR A 176 50.15 -5.04 5.77
CA THR A 176 50.97 -3.85 6.10
C THR A 176 50.97 -3.36 7.57
N HIS A 177 52.18 -3.28 8.15
CA HIS A 177 52.46 -2.61 9.42
C HIS A 177 52.33 -1.07 9.30
N ASP A 178 51.87 -0.38 10.35
CA ASP A 178 52.78 0.47 11.15
C ASP A 178 52.20 0.85 12.54
N ARG A 179 52.94 1.65 13.32
CA ARG A 179 52.82 1.84 14.78
C ARG A 179 52.03 3.09 15.23
N LYS A 180 51.31 2.90 16.34
CA LYS A 180 50.99 3.88 17.42
C LYS A 180 50.23 5.17 17.07
N SER A 181 48.98 5.25 17.53
CA SER A 181 48.48 6.43 18.26
C SER A 181 47.46 5.99 19.33
N LYS A 182 47.19 6.84 20.34
CA LYS A 182 46.29 6.51 21.48
C LYS A 182 44.94 7.27 21.37
N GLY A 183 43.85 6.59 21.73
CA GLY A 183 42.84 7.19 22.61
C GLY A 183 41.69 8.00 22.00
N HIS A 184 40.85 7.40 21.16
CA HIS A 184 39.44 7.84 21.05
C HIS A 184 38.52 6.69 20.60
N LYS A 185 37.39 6.46 21.30
CA LYS A 185 36.35 5.52 20.83
C LYS A 185 35.62 6.14 19.62
N PRO A 186 35.65 5.53 18.43
CA PRO A 186 34.97 6.08 17.26
C PRO A 186 33.46 5.89 17.40
N LYS A 187 32.67 6.97 17.31
CA LYS A 187 31.23 6.87 17.09
C LYS A 187 31.00 6.21 15.73
N GLY A 188 30.41 5.01 15.73
CA GLY A 188 30.29 4.16 14.54
C GLY A 188 29.70 4.91 13.34
N LYS A 189 30.41 4.87 12.21
CA LYS A 189 29.98 5.54 10.97
C LYS A 189 28.69 4.88 10.47
N GLN A 190 27.61 5.66 10.32
CA GLN A 190 26.36 5.13 9.79
C GLN A 190 26.57 4.53 8.39
N PRO A 191 25.98 3.35 8.08
CA PRO A 191 26.16 2.70 6.79
C PRO A 191 25.52 3.54 5.67
N ASN A 192 26.34 4.21 4.88
CA ASN A 192 25.89 5.15 3.85
C ASN A 192 25.63 4.46 2.50
N THR A 193 26.35 3.38 2.21
CA THR A 193 26.26 2.65 0.94
C THR A 193 25.20 1.55 0.99
N HIS A 194 24.47 1.34 -0.10
CA HIS A 194 23.41 0.31 -0.19
C HIS A 194 23.84 -1.09 0.26
N SER A 195 25.07 -1.51 -0.08
CA SER A 195 25.62 -2.80 0.38
C SER A 195 25.78 -2.87 1.90
N GLN A 196 26.33 -1.83 2.54
CA GLN A 196 26.48 -1.74 3.99
C GLN A 196 25.10 -1.74 4.69
N ILE A 197 24.12 -1.04 4.12
CA ILE A 197 22.74 -0.99 4.62
C ILE A 197 22.10 -2.39 4.62
N PHE A 198 22.24 -3.16 3.53
CA PHE A 198 21.73 -4.53 3.49
C PHE A 198 22.52 -5.48 4.41
N LYS A 199 23.84 -5.32 4.51
CA LYS A 199 24.68 -6.14 5.41
C LYS A 199 24.28 -5.93 6.88
N TYR A 200 24.02 -4.68 7.29
CA TYR A 200 23.46 -4.36 8.61
C TYR A 200 22.09 -5.02 8.81
N ALA A 201 21.15 -4.81 7.89
CA ALA A 201 19.78 -5.30 8.04
C ALA A 201 19.72 -6.84 8.18
N TYR A 202 20.41 -7.60 7.32
CA TYR A 202 20.44 -9.06 7.45
C TYR A 202 21.24 -9.53 8.67
N ALA A 203 22.35 -8.87 9.03
CA ALA A 203 23.08 -9.21 10.25
C ALA A 203 22.29 -8.94 11.53
N GLN A 204 21.27 -8.09 11.49
CA GLN A 204 20.34 -7.85 12.60
C GLN A 204 19.16 -8.85 12.56
N LEU A 205 18.59 -9.17 11.39
CA LEU A 205 17.56 -10.21 11.26
C LEU A 205 18.04 -11.59 11.70
N GLU A 206 19.24 -12.01 11.31
CA GLU A 206 19.78 -13.31 11.73
C GLU A 206 20.12 -13.35 13.24
N LYS A 207 20.33 -12.19 13.90
CA LYS A 207 20.35 -12.13 15.38
C LYS A 207 18.94 -12.27 15.95
N GLU A 208 17.96 -11.54 15.41
CA GLU A 208 16.55 -11.59 15.87
C GLU A 208 16.00 -13.02 15.78
N LYS A 209 16.32 -13.76 14.70
CA LYS A 209 16.01 -15.20 14.56
C LYS A 209 16.68 -16.06 15.62
N ALA A 210 17.99 -15.92 15.82
CA ALA A 210 18.71 -16.71 16.82
C ALA A 210 18.14 -16.47 18.24
N LEU A 211 17.76 -15.23 18.55
CA LEU A 211 17.13 -14.84 19.82
C LEU A 211 15.69 -15.41 19.93
N GLN A 212 14.95 -15.50 18.82
CA GLN A 212 13.64 -16.19 18.78
C GLN A 212 13.75 -17.72 18.92
N GLU A 213 14.82 -18.34 18.40
CA GLU A 213 15.10 -19.77 18.59
C GLU A 213 15.53 -20.06 20.04
N GLU A 214 16.39 -19.21 20.60
CA GLU A 214 16.80 -19.27 22.01
C GLU A 214 15.56 -19.09 22.93
N ASN A 215 14.66 -18.14 22.62
CA ASN A 215 13.42 -17.91 23.37
C ASN A 215 12.38 -19.04 23.30
N LYS A 216 12.35 -19.85 22.24
CA LYS A 216 11.49 -21.07 22.20
C LYS A 216 11.97 -22.15 23.17
N ASN A 217 13.25 -22.11 23.53
CA ASN A 217 13.91 -23.08 24.40
C ASN A 217 14.05 -22.58 25.85
N LEU A 218 13.58 -21.35 26.16
CA LEU A 218 13.61 -20.81 27.52
C LEU A 218 12.51 -21.43 28.39
N THR A 219 12.90 -21.79 29.62
CA THR A 219 11.93 -22.10 30.68
C THR A 219 11.19 -20.85 31.15
N PHE A 220 10.06 -21.03 31.84
CA PHE A 220 9.18 -19.98 32.33
C PHE A 220 9.91 -18.81 33.03
N SER A 221 10.96 -19.11 33.80
CA SER A 221 11.80 -18.10 34.47
C SER A 221 12.57 -17.19 33.49
N GLY A 222 13.10 -17.74 32.39
CA GLY A 222 13.80 -16.96 31.36
C GLY A 222 12.88 -16.04 30.56
N VAL A 223 11.60 -16.43 30.40
CA VAL A 223 10.59 -15.58 29.76
C VAL A 223 10.25 -14.37 30.65
N ILE A 224 10.18 -14.57 31.98
CA ILE A 224 9.94 -13.50 32.95
C ILE A 224 11.10 -12.49 32.95
N SER A 225 12.36 -12.95 32.96
CA SER A 225 13.52 -12.04 32.97
C SER A 225 13.62 -11.18 31.71
N MET A 226 13.18 -11.68 30.54
CA MET A 226 13.05 -10.87 29.33
C MET A 226 11.92 -9.83 29.41
N ALA A 227 10.78 -10.16 30.04
CA ALA A 227 9.67 -9.20 30.20
C ALA A 227 10.06 -7.99 31.07
N THR A 228 10.93 -8.20 32.06
CA THR A 228 11.48 -7.14 32.93
C THR A 228 12.53 -6.24 32.27
N ASN A 229 13.15 -6.64 31.15
CA ASN A 229 14.18 -5.82 30.50
C ASN A 229 13.56 -4.57 29.82
N PRO A 230 14.05 -3.34 30.12
CA PRO A 230 13.42 -2.11 29.65
C PRO A 230 13.85 -1.65 28.24
N GLU A 231 14.93 -2.18 27.67
CA GLU A 231 15.53 -1.65 26.45
C GLU A 231 14.81 -2.01 25.14
N ILE A 232 13.91 -3.00 25.15
CA ILE A 232 13.08 -3.30 23.98
C ILE A 232 12.10 -2.13 23.80
N ARG A 233 12.15 -1.44 22.64
CA ARG A 233 11.30 -0.28 22.31
C ARG A 233 9.80 -0.64 22.38
N LYS A 234 9.18 -0.50 23.55
CA LYS A 234 7.77 -0.87 23.78
C LYS A 234 6.87 0.07 22.95
N ARG A 235 6.13 -0.50 22.00
CA ARG A 235 5.12 0.21 21.20
C ARG A 235 4.06 0.82 22.15
N PRO A 236 3.51 2.01 21.89
CA PRO A 236 2.50 2.58 22.78
C PRO A 236 1.24 1.70 22.75
N LEU A 237 0.86 1.15 23.90
CA LEU A 237 -0.24 0.18 23.99
C LEU A 237 -1.59 0.88 23.82
N ILE A 238 -2.52 0.22 23.11
CA ILE A 238 -3.88 0.71 22.87
C ILE A 238 -4.88 -0.35 23.32
N GLU A 239 -5.63 -0.08 24.38
CA GLU A 239 -6.92 -0.69 24.67
C GLU A 239 -8.02 0.13 23.98
N VAL A 240 -8.89 -0.53 23.22
CA VAL A 240 -10.12 0.08 22.68
C VAL A 240 -11.30 -0.52 23.42
N SER A 241 -12.06 0.32 24.11
CA SER A 241 -13.28 -0.09 24.81
C SER A 241 -14.48 0.65 24.26
N PHE A 242 -15.62 -0.01 24.16
CA PHE A 242 -16.83 0.53 23.56
C PHE A 242 -18.02 0.25 24.48
N LYS A 243 -18.91 1.24 24.60
CA LYS A 243 -20.12 1.18 25.43
C LYS A 243 -21.34 1.61 24.62
N ASP A 244 -22.35 0.76 24.61
CA ASP A 244 -23.67 0.94 24.00
C ASP A 244 -23.62 1.36 22.52
N LEU A 245 -22.57 0.92 21.83
CA LEU A 245 -22.24 1.32 20.48
C LEU A 245 -23.35 0.90 19.52
N THR A 246 -24.00 1.90 18.93
CA THR A 246 -25.18 1.76 18.10
C THR A 246 -24.97 2.57 16.83
N LEU A 247 -25.19 1.95 15.67
CA LEU A 247 -25.10 2.61 14.36
C LEU A 247 -26.46 2.57 13.67
N THR A 248 -26.91 3.74 13.22
CA THR A 248 -28.13 3.92 12.42
C THR A 248 -27.79 4.53 11.08
N LEU A 249 -28.32 3.98 9.99
CA LEU A 249 -28.06 4.48 8.64
C LEU A 249 -28.86 5.77 8.39
N LYS A 250 -28.18 6.86 7.99
CA LYS A 250 -28.85 8.12 7.60
C LYS A 250 -29.77 7.86 6.39
N GLY A 251 -30.88 8.59 6.30
CA GLY A 251 -31.93 8.37 5.29
C GLY A 251 -32.88 7.22 5.66
N LYS A 252 -32.41 5.96 5.67
CA LYS A 252 -33.29 4.79 5.87
C LYS A 252 -33.60 4.43 7.33
N GLY A 253 -32.97 5.08 8.32
CA GLY A 253 -33.23 4.89 9.76
C GLY A 253 -32.80 3.53 10.35
N LYS A 254 -32.64 2.51 9.51
CA LYS A 254 -32.28 1.13 9.89
C LYS A 254 -31.02 1.08 10.76
N HIS A 255 -31.12 0.37 11.88
CA HIS A 255 -29.96 0.04 12.71
C HIS A 255 -29.09 -1.01 12.01
N LEU A 256 -27.77 -0.81 12.08
CA LEU A 256 -26.75 -1.75 11.59
C LEU A 256 -25.97 -2.40 12.73
N LEU A 257 -25.91 -1.74 13.90
CA LEU A 257 -25.44 -2.24 15.18
C LEU A 257 -26.35 -1.69 16.29
N ARG A 258 -26.58 -2.46 17.36
CA ARG A 258 -27.38 -2.07 18.52
C ARG A 258 -26.69 -2.48 19.82
N CYS A 259 -26.49 -1.53 20.73
CA CYS A 259 -26.05 -1.73 22.12
C CYS A 259 -24.78 -2.60 22.27
N VAL A 260 -23.83 -2.49 21.35
CA VAL A 260 -22.60 -3.30 21.38
C VAL A 260 -21.66 -2.73 22.45
N THR A 261 -21.34 -3.54 23.47
CA THR A 261 -20.50 -3.18 24.63
C THR A 261 -19.40 -4.21 24.83
N GLY A 262 -18.16 -3.77 25.09
CA GLY A 262 -17.00 -4.65 25.18
C GLY A 262 -15.64 -3.92 25.16
N LYS A 263 -14.57 -4.71 25.09
CA LYS A 263 -13.16 -4.25 25.20
C LYS A 263 -12.22 -5.14 24.40
N ILE A 264 -11.30 -4.52 23.67
CA ILE A 264 -10.21 -5.18 22.91
C ILE A 264 -8.89 -4.70 23.50
N LYS A 265 -8.11 -5.65 24.05
CA LYS A 265 -6.89 -5.36 24.83
C LYS A 265 -5.61 -5.44 23.97
N PRO A 266 -4.57 -4.67 24.30
CA PRO A 266 -3.26 -4.82 23.67
C PRO A 266 -2.64 -6.20 23.96
N GLY A 267 -1.83 -6.68 23.03
CA GLY A 267 -1.13 -7.96 23.15
C GLY A 267 -1.97 -9.21 22.89
N ARG A 268 -3.20 -9.05 22.39
CA ARG A 268 -4.17 -10.13 22.14
C ARG A 268 -4.73 -10.06 20.72
N ILE A 269 -5.09 -11.22 20.17
CA ILE A 269 -5.81 -11.36 18.90
C ILE A 269 -7.29 -11.61 19.20
N THR A 270 -8.13 -10.64 18.82
CA THR A 270 -9.59 -10.73 18.85
C THR A 270 -10.13 -11.09 17.47
N ALA A 271 -10.91 -12.17 17.40
CA ALA A 271 -11.69 -12.53 16.21
C ALA A 271 -13.12 -11.97 16.28
N VAL A 272 -13.63 -11.45 15.18
CA VAL A 272 -15.02 -10.99 15.01
C VAL A 272 -15.73 -11.92 14.03
N MET A 273 -16.72 -12.65 14.52
CA MET A 273 -17.44 -13.71 13.80
C MET A 273 -18.97 -13.50 13.86
N GLY A 274 -19.71 -14.34 13.14
CA GLY A 274 -21.17 -14.27 13.00
C GLY A 274 -21.62 -14.46 11.55
N PRO A 275 -22.92 -14.68 11.29
CA PRO A 275 -23.44 -14.93 9.95
C PRO A 275 -23.29 -13.74 8.97
N SER A 276 -23.70 -13.96 7.73
CA SER A 276 -23.78 -12.90 6.72
C SER A 276 -24.81 -11.84 7.13
N GLY A 277 -24.49 -10.56 6.97
CA GLY A 277 -25.36 -9.45 7.40
C GLY A 277 -25.36 -9.16 8.92
N ALA A 278 -24.57 -9.84 9.74
CA ALA A 278 -24.44 -9.59 11.18
C ALA A 278 -23.70 -8.28 11.57
N GLY A 279 -23.33 -7.43 10.59
CA GLY A 279 -22.66 -6.15 10.84
C GLY A 279 -21.16 -6.23 11.16
N LYS A 280 -20.48 -7.37 10.91
CA LYS A 280 -19.05 -7.59 11.22
C LYS A 280 -18.13 -6.46 10.72
N THR A 281 -18.14 -6.19 9.42
CA THR A 281 -17.39 -5.08 8.77
C THR A 281 -17.86 -3.70 9.27
N THR A 282 -19.14 -3.56 9.60
CA THR A 282 -19.72 -2.32 10.15
C THR A 282 -19.18 -2.03 11.55
N PHE A 283 -19.01 -3.05 12.39
CA PHE A 283 -18.41 -2.96 13.74
C PHE A 283 -16.95 -2.52 13.68
N ILE A 284 -16.11 -3.17 12.88
CA ILE A 284 -14.71 -2.73 12.75
C ILE A 284 -14.58 -1.36 12.05
N SER A 285 -15.51 -1.00 11.16
CA SER A 285 -15.59 0.34 10.57
C SER A 285 -16.00 1.40 11.61
N ALA A 286 -16.85 1.06 12.58
CA ALA A 286 -17.18 1.91 13.72
C ALA A 286 -15.94 2.15 14.60
N LEU A 287 -15.26 1.07 15.01
CA LEU A 287 -14.04 1.13 15.82
C LEU A 287 -12.92 1.92 15.14
N ALA A 288 -12.76 1.79 13.81
CA ALA A 288 -11.80 2.56 13.03
C ALA A 288 -12.19 4.04 12.82
N GLY A 289 -13.39 4.47 13.24
CA GLY A 289 -13.91 5.82 13.00
C GLY A 289 -14.21 6.10 11.52
N LYS A 290 -14.55 5.05 10.76
CA LYS A 290 -14.78 5.04 9.30
C LYS A 290 -16.24 4.80 8.89
N ALA A 291 -17.18 4.72 9.85
CA ALA A 291 -18.61 4.56 9.61
C ALA A 291 -19.28 5.83 9.01
N ILE A 292 -18.91 6.16 7.77
CA ILE A 292 -19.49 7.24 6.96
C ILE A 292 -21.00 6.96 6.75
N GLY A 293 -21.83 8.01 6.69
CA GLY A 293 -23.26 7.86 6.41
C GLY A 293 -24.11 7.31 7.56
N CYS A 294 -23.50 7.02 8.71
CA CYS A 294 -24.22 6.56 9.89
C CYS A 294 -24.31 7.66 10.95
N LYS A 295 -25.39 7.66 11.74
CA LYS A 295 -25.43 8.32 13.06
C LYS A 295 -25.00 7.29 14.11
N MET A 296 -23.92 7.61 14.81
CA MET A 296 -23.36 6.80 15.89
C MET A 296 -23.83 7.32 17.25
N THR A 297 -24.26 6.41 18.12
CA THR A 297 -24.50 6.66 19.55
C THR A 297 -23.78 5.62 20.39
N GLY A 298 -23.62 5.89 21.69
CA GLY A 298 -22.67 5.19 22.56
C GLY A 298 -21.31 5.91 22.61
N LEU A 299 -20.34 5.28 23.29
CA LEU A 299 -18.99 5.82 23.53
C LEU A 299 -17.91 4.86 23.05
N ILE A 300 -16.83 5.40 22.47
CA ILE A 300 -15.58 4.67 22.19
C ILE A 300 -14.48 5.33 23.03
N LEU A 301 -13.88 4.54 23.92
CA LEU A 301 -12.91 4.97 24.93
C LEU A 301 -11.55 4.31 24.66
N ILE A 302 -10.52 5.12 24.45
CA ILE A 302 -9.15 4.70 24.12
C ILE A 302 -8.29 4.84 25.36
N ASN A 303 -7.70 3.75 25.84
CA ASN A 303 -7.00 3.71 27.14
C ASN A 303 -7.83 4.35 28.26
N GLY A 304 -9.15 4.12 28.26
CA GLY A 304 -10.13 4.67 29.21
C GLY A 304 -10.64 6.09 28.91
N LYS A 305 -10.07 6.81 27.94
CA LYS A 305 -10.42 8.22 27.65
C LYS A 305 -11.36 8.37 26.45
N ASN A 306 -12.29 9.33 26.53
CA ASN A 306 -13.20 9.68 25.43
C ASN A 306 -12.49 10.55 24.36
N GLU A 307 -11.55 9.94 23.64
CA GLU A 307 -10.73 10.58 22.61
C GLU A 307 -11.05 9.98 21.23
N SER A 308 -11.11 10.80 20.18
CA SER A 308 -11.45 10.29 18.85
C SER A 308 -10.34 9.39 18.30
N ILE A 309 -10.68 8.17 17.86
CA ILE A 309 -9.76 7.19 17.26
C ILE A 309 -8.95 7.74 16.07
N ARG A 310 -9.51 8.75 15.39
CA ARG A 310 -8.91 9.53 14.30
C ARG A 310 -7.64 10.28 14.71
N SER A 311 -7.53 10.69 15.97
CA SER A 311 -6.35 11.30 16.58
C SER A 311 -5.13 10.36 16.61
N TYR A 312 -5.37 9.05 16.47
CA TYR A 312 -4.36 7.99 16.54
C TYR A 312 -4.05 7.34 15.18
N ARG A 313 -4.57 7.86 14.05
CA ARG A 313 -4.44 7.27 12.70
C ARG A 313 -3.02 6.95 12.21
N LYS A 314 -1.97 7.51 12.82
CA LYS A 314 -0.55 7.22 12.52
C LYS A 314 0.01 5.97 13.20
N ILE A 315 -0.69 5.43 14.21
CA ILE A 315 -0.33 4.22 14.96
C ILE A 315 -1.41 3.13 14.86
N ILE A 316 -2.48 3.38 14.08
CA ILE A 316 -3.52 2.41 13.76
C ILE A 316 -3.40 1.97 12.30
N GLY A 317 -3.28 0.67 12.06
CA GLY A 317 -3.38 0.06 10.74
C GLY A 317 -4.81 -0.40 10.44
N TYR A 318 -5.26 -0.26 9.20
CA TYR A 318 -6.57 -0.77 8.75
C TYR A 318 -6.46 -1.43 7.39
N VAL A 319 -6.70 -2.74 7.34
CA VAL A 319 -6.74 -3.54 6.11
C VAL A 319 -8.21 -3.71 5.70
N PRO A 320 -8.67 -3.10 4.59
CA PRO A 320 -10.01 -3.32 4.05
C PRO A 320 -10.14 -4.71 3.41
N GLN A 321 -11.38 -5.16 3.20
CA GLN A 321 -11.69 -6.42 2.52
C GLN A 321 -11.03 -6.47 1.12
N ASP A 322 -11.12 -5.37 0.37
CA ASP A 322 -10.52 -5.17 -0.96
C ASP A 322 -8.99 -5.07 -0.97
N ASP A 323 -8.37 -5.69 -1.97
CA ASP A 323 -6.92 -5.65 -2.22
C ASP A 323 -6.45 -4.36 -2.92
N ILE A 324 -6.65 -3.22 -2.27
CA ILE A 324 -6.24 -1.90 -2.79
C ILE A 324 -4.71 -1.74 -2.68
N VAL A 325 -3.99 -2.18 -3.72
CA VAL A 325 -2.51 -2.14 -3.86
C VAL A 325 -2.12 -1.59 -5.24
N HIS A 326 -0.95 -0.97 -5.40
CA HIS A 326 -0.49 -0.47 -6.72
C HIS A 326 0.08 -1.62 -7.57
N GLY A 327 -0.70 -2.03 -8.58
CA GLY A 327 -0.34 -3.11 -9.52
C GLY A 327 0.92 -2.86 -10.35
N ASN A 328 1.15 -1.59 -10.74
CA ASN A 328 2.31 -1.16 -11.54
C ASN A 328 3.63 -1.05 -10.72
N LEU A 329 3.61 -1.46 -9.44
CA LEU A 329 4.77 -1.47 -8.54
C LEU A 329 5.07 -2.90 -8.06
N THR A 330 6.33 -3.15 -7.70
CA THR A 330 6.72 -4.43 -7.10
C THR A 330 6.28 -4.54 -5.64
N VAL A 331 6.33 -5.74 -5.08
CA VAL A 331 6.03 -5.97 -3.66
C VAL A 331 6.98 -5.19 -2.76
N GLU A 332 8.29 -5.20 -3.01
CA GLU A 332 9.24 -4.34 -2.26
C GLU A 332 8.88 -2.86 -2.39
N GLU A 333 8.54 -2.38 -3.58
CA GLU A 333 8.27 -0.95 -3.81
C GLU A 333 7.04 -0.45 -3.05
N ASN A 334 5.95 -1.22 -3.06
CA ASN A 334 4.73 -0.91 -2.31
C ASN A 334 5.01 -0.79 -0.79
N LEU A 335 5.71 -1.78 -0.23
CA LEU A 335 6.06 -1.82 1.19
C LEU A 335 7.06 -0.70 1.55
N ARG A 336 8.15 -0.56 0.78
CA ARG A 336 9.21 0.42 1.00
C ARG A 336 8.77 1.87 0.75
N PHE A 337 7.72 2.10 -0.04
CA PHE A 337 7.04 3.38 -0.12
C PHE A 337 6.27 3.68 1.18
N ASN A 338 5.43 2.74 1.64
CA ASN A 338 4.67 2.89 2.88
C ASN A 338 5.58 3.15 4.09
N ALA A 339 6.68 2.40 4.20
CA ALA A 339 7.73 2.60 5.22
C ALA A 339 8.19 4.07 5.29
N LYS A 340 8.64 4.61 4.15
CA LYS A 340 9.18 5.98 4.04
C LYS A 340 8.14 7.07 4.34
N CYS A 341 6.85 6.80 4.23
CA CYS A 341 5.80 7.79 4.47
C CYS A 341 5.18 7.68 5.88
N ARG A 342 5.17 6.49 6.49
CA ARG A 342 4.45 6.20 7.75
C ARG A 342 5.36 5.99 8.97
N LEU A 343 6.61 5.55 8.80
CA LEU A 343 7.57 5.38 9.91
C LEU A 343 8.03 6.73 10.49
N PRO A 344 8.62 6.76 11.71
CA PRO A 344 9.09 7.99 12.33
C PRO A 344 10.20 8.67 11.52
N ALA A 345 10.14 10.00 11.38
CA ALA A 345 11.08 10.78 10.56
C ALA A 345 12.53 10.82 11.09
N HIS A 346 12.75 10.38 12.33
CA HIS A 346 14.08 10.25 12.94
C HIS A 346 14.70 8.86 12.73
N LEU A 347 13.95 7.89 12.20
CA LEU A 347 14.41 6.52 11.99
C LEU A 347 15.49 6.51 10.89
N SER A 348 16.56 5.73 11.07
CA SER A 348 17.67 5.78 10.12
C SER A 348 17.34 5.02 8.82
N LYS A 349 18.12 5.28 7.76
CA LYS A 349 18.00 4.57 6.47
C LYS A 349 18.14 3.04 6.59
N PRO A 350 19.11 2.48 7.35
CA PRO A 350 19.19 1.04 7.53
C PRO A 350 18.04 0.47 8.37
N ASP A 351 17.59 1.15 9.44
CA ASP A 351 16.41 0.71 10.22
C ASP A 351 15.15 0.65 9.34
N THR A 352 14.96 1.66 8.48
CA THR A 352 13.86 1.71 7.50
C THR A 352 13.90 0.51 6.53
N VAL A 353 15.08 -0.03 6.24
CA VAL A 353 15.23 -1.26 5.45
C VAL A 353 14.97 -2.48 6.32
N LEU A 354 15.51 -2.56 7.54
CA LEU A 354 15.29 -3.65 8.50
C LEU A 354 13.79 -3.94 8.73
N VAL A 355 12.96 -2.92 8.98
CA VAL A 355 11.51 -3.09 9.15
C VAL A 355 10.84 -3.68 7.90
N VAL A 356 11.24 -3.23 6.70
CA VAL A 356 10.70 -3.74 5.43
C VAL A 356 11.17 -5.18 5.16
N GLU A 357 12.43 -5.50 5.44
CA GLU A 357 12.96 -6.86 5.33
C GLU A 357 12.24 -7.82 6.30
N ARG A 358 12.04 -7.41 7.56
CA ARG A 358 11.31 -8.18 8.59
C ARG A 358 9.90 -8.53 8.11
N VAL A 359 9.10 -7.55 7.69
CA VAL A 359 7.71 -7.80 7.25
C VAL A 359 7.65 -8.67 5.98
N ILE A 360 8.59 -8.53 5.04
CA ILE A 360 8.67 -9.41 3.86
C ILE A 360 8.99 -10.87 4.26
N GLU A 361 9.83 -11.07 5.28
CA GLU A 361 10.15 -12.39 5.81
C GLU A 361 8.99 -12.99 6.61
N SER A 362 8.42 -12.27 7.58
CA SER A 362 7.30 -12.71 8.43
C SER A 362 6.07 -13.12 7.61
N LEU A 363 5.77 -12.41 6.52
CA LEU A 363 4.64 -12.73 5.63
C LEU A 363 4.98 -13.77 4.53
N GLY A 364 6.21 -14.28 4.49
CA GLY A 364 6.65 -15.25 3.49
C GLY A 364 6.62 -14.71 2.04
N LEU A 365 6.92 -13.43 1.85
CA LEU A 365 6.84 -12.73 0.56
C LEU A 365 8.16 -12.71 -0.22
N GLN A 366 9.26 -13.26 0.33
CA GLN A 366 10.60 -13.18 -0.26
C GLN A 366 10.68 -13.64 -1.72
N MET A 367 9.98 -14.73 -2.09
CA MET A 367 10.00 -15.28 -3.45
C MET A 367 9.34 -14.36 -4.51
N VAL A 368 8.35 -13.57 -4.12
CA VAL A 368 7.60 -12.66 -5.02
C VAL A 368 7.94 -11.19 -4.82
N ARG A 369 8.91 -10.90 -3.95
CA ARG A 369 9.34 -9.56 -3.56
C ARG A 369 9.66 -8.62 -4.72
N ASN A 370 10.39 -9.12 -5.71
CA ASN A 370 10.83 -8.36 -6.87
C ASN A 370 9.78 -8.39 -8.01
N SER A 371 8.70 -9.16 -7.87
CA SER A 371 7.63 -9.27 -8.86
C SER A 371 6.69 -8.07 -8.79
N LEU A 372 6.16 -7.66 -9.94
CA LEU A 372 5.06 -6.69 -10.03
C LEU A 372 3.79 -7.29 -9.39
N VAL A 373 3.04 -6.49 -8.64
CA VAL A 373 1.77 -6.92 -8.03
C VAL A 373 0.74 -7.28 -9.11
N GLY A 374 0.74 -6.55 -10.23
CA GLY A 374 -0.16 -6.77 -11.36
C GLY A 374 -1.46 -5.98 -11.28
N THR A 375 -2.05 -5.72 -12.44
CA THR A 375 -3.36 -5.06 -12.61
C THR A 375 -4.38 -6.08 -13.12
N VAL A 376 -5.63 -5.66 -13.33
CA VAL A 376 -6.64 -6.52 -14.00
C VAL A 376 -6.19 -6.89 -15.43
N GLU A 377 -5.51 -5.97 -16.12
CA GLU A 377 -4.98 -6.16 -17.47
C GLU A 377 -3.66 -6.96 -17.51
N LYS A 378 -2.80 -6.79 -16.49
CA LYS A 378 -1.44 -7.35 -16.44
C LYS A 378 -1.30 -8.31 -15.27
N ARG A 379 -1.34 -9.62 -15.54
CA ARG A 379 -1.10 -10.68 -14.55
C ARG A 379 0.19 -10.44 -13.75
N GLY A 380 0.09 -10.54 -12.42
CA GLY A 380 1.19 -10.41 -11.47
C GLY A 380 1.21 -11.55 -10.46
N ILE A 381 1.25 -11.21 -9.16
CA ILE A 381 1.25 -12.18 -8.04
C ILE A 381 -0.15 -12.82 -7.84
N SER A 382 -0.22 -13.92 -7.08
CA SER A 382 -1.50 -14.59 -6.78
C SER A 382 -2.38 -13.79 -5.80
N GLY A 383 -3.68 -14.10 -5.74
CA GLY A 383 -4.62 -13.44 -4.83
C GLY A 383 -4.19 -13.52 -3.37
N GLY A 384 -3.91 -14.72 -2.85
CA GLY A 384 -3.42 -14.91 -1.47
C GLY A 384 -2.03 -14.31 -1.21
N GLN A 385 -1.21 -14.07 -2.23
CA GLN A 385 0.02 -13.27 -2.11
C GLN A 385 -0.33 -11.78 -2.01
N ARG A 386 -1.23 -11.27 -2.86
CA ARG A 386 -1.68 -9.87 -2.86
C ARG A 386 -2.39 -9.48 -1.55
N LYS A 387 -3.24 -10.35 -0.99
CA LYS A 387 -3.86 -10.17 0.33
C LYS A 387 -2.81 -10.11 1.46
N ARG A 388 -1.74 -10.93 1.39
CA ARG A 388 -0.59 -10.79 2.29
C ARG A 388 0.18 -9.47 2.09
N VAL A 389 0.39 -9.02 0.86
CA VAL A 389 0.98 -7.67 0.60
C VAL A 389 0.09 -6.56 1.17
N ASN A 390 -1.24 -6.66 0.98
CA ASN A 390 -2.24 -5.74 1.49
C ASN A 390 -2.16 -5.57 3.03
N VAL A 391 -1.99 -6.67 3.77
CA VAL A 391 -1.69 -6.65 5.22
C VAL A 391 -0.32 -6.03 5.50
N GLY A 392 0.70 -6.39 4.72
CA GLY A 392 2.06 -5.86 4.87
C GLY A 392 2.16 -4.33 4.79
N LEU A 393 1.30 -3.66 3.99
CA LEU A 393 1.26 -2.18 3.92
C LEU A 393 0.88 -1.53 5.26
N GLU A 394 0.11 -2.22 6.09
CA GLU A 394 -0.31 -1.76 7.43
C GLU A 394 0.62 -2.28 8.54
N MET A 395 1.30 -3.42 8.37
CA MET A 395 2.34 -3.89 9.31
C MET A 395 3.61 -3.03 9.25
N VAL A 396 4.03 -2.62 8.05
CA VAL A 396 5.29 -1.87 7.81
C VAL A 396 5.36 -0.52 8.54
N MET A 397 4.24 0.02 9.03
CA MET A 397 4.25 1.23 9.85
C MET A 397 4.47 0.97 11.36
N GLU A 398 4.74 -0.26 11.79
CA GLU A 398 4.79 -0.66 13.20
C GLU A 398 3.53 -0.18 13.95
N PRO A 399 2.34 -0.75 13.66
CA PRO A 399 1.09 -0.36 14.31
C PRO A 399 1.09 -0.75 15.80
N SER A 400 0.27 -0.03 16.57
CA SER A 400 -0.12 -0.36 17.94
C SER A 400 -1.50 -1.03 18.01
N LEU A 401 -2.36 -0.73 17.03
CA LEU A 401 -3.65 -1.38 16.81
C LEU A 401 -3.75 -1.71 15.32
N LEU A 402 -4.07 -2.96 14.98
CA LEU A 402 -4.23 -3.44 13.62
C LEU A 402 -5.63 -4.03 13.44
N ILE A 403 -6.43 -3.39 12.60
CA ILE A 403 -7.79 -3.82 12.26
C ILE A 403 -7.75 -4.46 10.87
N LEU A 404 -8.31 -5.67 10.74
CA LEU A 404 -8.29 -6.46 9.52
C LEU A 404 -9.70 -6.93 9.11
N ASP A 405 -10.08 -6.69 7.87
CA ASP A 405 -11.37 -7.12 7.31
C ASP A 405 -11.16 -8.35 6.42
N GLU A 406 -11.62 -9.51 6.89
CA GLU A 406 -11.49 -10.83 6.28
C GLU A 406 -10.08 -11.14 5.73
N PRO A 407 -9.01 -11.07 6.55
CA PRO A 407 -7.62 -11.19 6.07
C PRO A 407 -7.27 -12.57 5.48
N THR A 408 -8.06 -13.60 5.77
CA THR A 408 -7.92 -14.97 5.25
C THR A 408 -8.76 -15.26 4.00
N SER A 409 -9.58 -14.31 3.52
CA SER A 409 -10.42 -14.50 2.33
C SER A 409 -9.58 -14.87 1.10
N GLY A 410 -9.81 -16.04 0.50
CA GLY A 410 -9.06 -16.48 -0.70
C GLY A 410 -7.59 -16.84 -0.45
N LEU A 411 -7.21 -17.14 0.80
CA LEU A 411 -5.96 -17.83 1.12
C LEU A 411 -6.23 -19.34 1.29
N ASP A 412 -5.23 -20.14 0.97
CA ASP A 412 -5.18 -21.55 1.40
C ASP A 412 -4.94 -21.65 2.93
N SER A 413 -5.24 -22.82 3.51
CA SER A 413 -5.10 -23.07 4.94
C SER A 413 -3.67 -22.84 5.48
N ALA A 414 -2.63 -23.15 4.69
CA ALA A 414 -1.24 -23.01 5.12
C ALA A 414 -0.78 -21.53 5.07
N SER A 415 -1.12 -20.79 4.00
CA SER A 415 -0.93 -19.33 3.95
C SER A 415 -1.70 -18.62 5.06
N SER A 416 -2.91 -19.08 5.41
CA SER A 416 -3.72 -18.52 6.48
C SER A 416 -3.07 -18.74 7.86
N GLN A 417 -2.57 -19.94 8.14
CA GLN A 417 -1.80 -20.21 9.35
C GLN A 417 -0.49 -19.39 9.39
N LEU A 418 0.23 -19.26 8.27
CA LEU A 418 1.45 -18.44 8.19
C LEU A 418 1.15 -16.96 8.50
N LEU A 419 0.08 -16.42 7.93
CA LEU A 419 -0.38 -15.05 8.21
C LEU A 419 -0.76 -14.89 9.70
N LEU A 420 -1.51 -15.83 10.28
CA LEU A 420 -1.91 -15.76 11.69
C LEU A 420 -0.72 -15.94 12.64
N ARG A 421 0.31 -16.72 12.27
CA ARG A 421 1.59 -16.80 13.01
C ARG A 421 2.35 -15.47 12.97
N ALA A 422 2.38 -14.78 11.82
CA ALA A 422 3.00 -13.46 11.71
C ALA A 422 2.26 -12.41 12.56
N LEU A 423 0.92 -12.42 12.53
CA LEU A 423 0.10 -11.54 13.37
C LEU A 423 0.25 -11.88 14.87
N ARG A 424 0.37 -13.16 15.23
CA ARG A 424 0.67 -13.58 16.62
C ARG A 424 2.04 -13.08 17.09
N HIS A 425 3.05 -13.00 16.23
CA HIS A 425 4.33 -12.40 16.58
C HIS A 425 4.21 -10.90 16.88
N GLU A 426 3.51 -10.14 16.05
CA GLU A 426 3.21 -8.71 16.31
C GLU A 426 2.42 -8.52 17.62
N ALA A 427 1.43 -9.39 17.90
CA ALA A 427 0.67 -9.35 19.15
C ALA A 427 1.59 -9.53 20.38
N LEU A 428 2.58 -10.44 20.31
CA LEU A 428 3.56 -10.61 21.40
C LEU A 428 4.48 -9.38 21.60
N GLU A 429 4.62 -8.49 20.61
CA GLU A 429 5.27 -7.18 20.78
C GLU A 429 4.33 -6.09 21.37
N GLY A 430 3.13 -6.48 21.84
CA GLY A 430 2.14 -5.60 22.47
C GLY A 430 1.10 -5.00 21.52
N VAL A 431 1.09 -5.40 20.24
CA VAL A 431 0.10 -4.91 19.27
C VAL A 431 -1.29 -5.44 19.63
N ASN A 432 -2.30 -4.58 19.57
CA ASN A 432 -3.71 -4.95 19.62
C ASN A 432 -4.16 -5.40 18.22
N ILE A 433 -4.70 -6.62 18.06
CA ILE A 433 -5.12 -7.13 16.74
C ILE A 433 -6.59 -7.52 16.78
N CYS A 434 -7.39 -6.92 15.89
CA CYS A 434 -8.81 -7.24 15.71
C CYS A 434 -9.04 -7.65 14.24
N MET A 435 -9.60 -8.83 14.00
CA MET A 435 -9.90 -9.29 12.64
C MET A 435 -11.32 -9.84 12.46
N VAL A 436 -12.00 -9.43 11.39
CA VAL A 436 -13.24 -10.06 10.93
C VAL A 436 -12.89 -11.36 10.21
N LEU A 437 -13.65 -12.42 10.49
CA LEU A 437 -13.53 -13.72 9.83
C LEU A 437 -14.91 -14.19 9.38
N HIS A 438 -14.93 -14.94 8.28
CA HIS A 438 -16.17 -15.48 7.70
C HIS A 438 -16.45 -16.90 8.23
N GLN A 439 -15.59 -17.87 7.86
CA GLN A 439 -15.57 -19.24 8.39
C GLN A 439 -14.11 -19.67 8.64
N PRO A 440 -13.65 -19.78 9.90
CA PRO A 440 -12.28 -20.17 10.25
C PRO A 440 -12.20 -21.65 10.65
N SER A 441 -11.23 -22.38 10.07
CA SER A 441 -10.96 -23.77 10.48
C SER A 441 -10.53 -23.86 11.95
N TYR A 442 -10.80 -25.00 12.58
CA TYR A 442 -10.53 -25.25 14.00
C TYR A 442 -9.10 -24.89 14.44
N ALA A 443 -8.10 -25.22 13.61
CA ALA A 443 -6.69 -24.89 13.87
C ALA A 443 -6.37 -23.39 13.83
N LEU A 444 -7.19 -22.57 13.14
CA LEU A 444 -7.14 -21.11 13.24
C LEU A 444 -7.94 -20.61 14.45
N PHE A 445 -9.10 -21.23 14.75
CA PHE A 445 -9.92 -20.87 15.91
C PHE A 445 -9.14 -20.95 17.24
N GLN A 446 -8.41 -22.04 17.45
CA GLN A 446 -7.54 -22.22 18.63
C GLN A 446 -6.40 -21.19 18.74
N MET A 447 -6.08 -20.45 17.67
CA MET A 447 -5.04 -19.41 17.66
C MET A 447 -5.55 -18.02 18.07
N PHE A 448 -6.84 -17.84 18.38
CA PHE A 448 -7.38 -16.57 18.89
C PHE A 448 -7.39 -16.51 20.42
N ASP A 449 -7.26 -15.30 20.96
CA ASP A 449 -7.30 -15.06 22.40
C ASP A 449 -8.71 -14.70 22.87
N ASP A 450 -9.39 -13.84 22.10
CA ASP A 450 -10.74 -13.34 22.36
C ASP A 450 -11.63 -13.52 21.12
N LEU A 451 -12.94 -13.66 21.36
CA LEU A 451 -13.99 -13.81 20.36
C LEU A 451 -15.08 -12.75 20.60
N VAL A 452 -15.48 -12.05 19.53
CA VAL A 452 -16.71 -11.25 19.42
C VAL A 452 -17.64 -11.98 18.45
N LEU A 453 -18.77 -12.47 18.93
CA LEU A 453 -19.80 -13.10 18.10
C LEU A 453 -21.00 -12.16 17.95
N LEU A 454 -21.37 -11.84 16.70
CA LEU A 454 -22.48 -10.95 16.36
C LEU A 454 -23.63 -11.70 15.69
N ALA A 455 -24.87 -11.37 16.04
CA ALA A 455 -26.08 -11.86 15.39
C ALA A 455 -26.56 -10.95 14.25
N LYS A 456 -27.48 -11.47 13.41
CA LYS A 456 -28.26 -10.67 12.45
C LYS A 456 -28.91 -9.48 13.17
N GLY A 457 -28.79 -8.28 12.60
CA GLY A 457 -29.20 -7.02 13.25
C GLY A 457 -28.11 -6.32 14.07
N GLY A 458 -26.91 -6.91 14.18
CA GLY A 458 -25.74 -6.26 14.80
C GLY A 458 -25.81 -6.18 16.32
N LEU A 459 -26.30 -7.26 16.94
CA LEU A 459 -26.37 -7.48 18.39
C LEU A 459 -25.25 -8.45 18.81
N THR A 460 -24.68 -8.28 20.01
CA THR A 460 -23.64 -9.18 20.54
C THR A 460 -24.25 -10.41 21.20
N VAL A 461 -23.71 -11.59 20.88
CA VAL A 461 -24.10 -12.91 21.44
C VAL A 461 -23.08 -13.43 22.44
N TYR A 462 -21.80 -13.12 22.20
CA TYR A 462 -20.69 -13.45 23.07
C TYR A 462 -19.57 -12.43 22.87
N HIS A 463 -18.93 -11.99 23.96
CA HIS A 463 -17.67 -11.24 23.92
C HIS A 463 -16.79 -11.67 25.11
N GLY A 464 -15.69 -12.35 24.83
CA GLY A 464 -14.79 -12.88 25.87
C GLY A 464 -13.69 -13.77 25.32
N SER A 465 -13.00 -14.49 26.20
CA SER A 465 -11.94 -15.44 25.83
C SER A 465 -12.45 -16.48 24.83
N ALA A 466 -11.74 -16.73 23.73
CA ALA A 466 -12.17 -17.70 22.71
C ALA A 466 -12.36 -19.10 23.32
N LYS A 467 -11.47 -19.51 24.23
CA LYS A 467 -11.52 -20.80 24.95
C LYS A 467 -12.74 -20.97 25.87
N LYS A 468 -13.41 -19.88 26.26
CA LYS A 468 -14.60 -19.92 27.14
C LYS A 468 -15.92 -19.81 26.38
N ALA A 469 -15.89 -19.72 25.05
CA ALA A 469 -17.11 -19.70 24.24
C ALA A 469 -17.90 -21.01 24.39
N GLU A 470 -17.22 -22.15 24.31
CA GLU A 470 -17.81 -23.49 24.47
C GLU A 470 -18.40 -23.69 25.89
N GLU A 471 -17.70 -23.23 26.94
CA GLU A 471 -18.21 -23.22 28.32
C GLU A 471 -19.53 -22.42 28.43
N TYR A 472 -19.58 -21.23 27.83
CA TYR A 472 -20.75 -20.34 27.85
C TYR A 472 -21.95 -20.94 27.09
N PHE A 473 -21.73 -21.50 25.89
CA PHE A 473 -22.82 -22.11 25.12
C PHE A 473 -23.33 -23.41 25.75
N ALA A 474 -22.44 -24.23 26.33
CA ALA A 474 -22.86 -25.39 27.13
C ALA A 474 -23.73 -24.97 28.33
N GLY A 475 -23.40 -23.86 28.99
CA GLY A 475 -24.23 -23.26 30.06
C GLY A 475 -25.60 -22.75 29.61
N LEU A 476 -25.84 -22.63 28.29
CA LEU A 476 -27.15 -22.32 27.69
C LEU A 476 -27.87 -23.57 27.15
N GLY A 477 -27.34 -24.78 27.39
CA GLY A 477 -27.89 -26.02 26.82
C GLY A 477 -27.58 -26.19 25.32
N ILE A 478 -26.51 -25.56 24.83
CA ILE A 478 -26.01 -25.66 23.45
C ILE A 478 -24.65 -26.37 23.48
N HIS A 479 -24.66 -27.68 23.28
CA HIS A 479 -23.44 -28.49 23.20
C HIS A 479 -23.01 -28.68 21.74
N VAL A 480 -21.74 -28.38 21.44
CA VAL A 480 -21.16 -28.64 20.12
C VAL A 480 -21.02 -30.16 19.93
N PRO A 481 -21.55 -30.77 18.85
CA PRO A 481 -21.39 -32.20 18.60
C PRO A 481 -19.93 -32.58 18.32
N GLU A 482 -19.54 -33.79 18.68
CA GLU A 482 -18.21 -34.31 18.34
C GLU A 482 -17.95 -34.23 16.82
N ARG A 483 -16.71 -33.87 16.46
CA ARG A 483 -16.23 -33.70 15.07
C ARG A 483 -16.82 -32.50 14.31
N VAL A 484 -17.68 -31.68 14.91
CA VAL A 484 -18.12 -30.39 14.34
C VAL A 484 -17.17 -29.26 14.78
N ASN A 485 -16.91 -28.28 13.89
CA ASN A 485 -16.08 -27.12 14.20
C ASN A 485 -16.90 -26.10 15.04
N PRO A 486 -16.51 -25.77 16.29
CA PRO A 486 -17.28 -24.87 17.16
C PRO A 486 -17.72 -23.53 16.54
N PRO A 487 -16.84 -22.72 15.90
CA PRO A 487 -17.25 -21.44 15.31
C PRO A 487 -18.28 -21.58 14.19
N ASP A 488 -18.24 -22.66 13.40
CA ASP A 488 -19.21 -22.89 12.33
C ASP A 488 -20.58 -23.26 12.93
N HIS A 489 -20.59 -24.15 13.93
CA HIS A 489 -21.81 -24.50 14.68
C HIS A 489 -22.48 -23.29 15.34
N PHE A 490 -21.70 -22.39 15.94
CA PHE A 490 -22.24 -21.15 16.52
C PHE A 490 -22.79 -20.19 15.45
N ILE A 491 -22.24 -20.21 14.22
CA ILE A 491 -22.77 -19.43 13.09
C ILE A 491 -24.06 -20.05 12.55
N ASP A 492 -24.12 -21.38 12.38
CA ASP A 492 -25.31 -22.09 11.87
C ASP A 492 -26.54 -21.91 12.77
N ILE A 493 -26.35 -21.90 14.09
CA ILE A 493 -27.39 -21.57 15.07
C ILE A 493 -27.87 -20.12 14.90
N LEU A 494 -26.96 -19.16 14.72
CA LEU A 494 -27.30 -17.74 14.52
C LEU A 494 -27.85 -17.41 13.12
N GLU A 495 -27.56 -18.25 12.13
CA GLU A 495 -28.17 -18.21 10.80
C GLU A 495 -29.63 -18.71 10.89
N GLY A 496 -29.88 -19.69 11.76
CA GLY A 496 -31.17 -20.38 11.94
C GLY A 496 -31.24 -21.75 11.24
N ILE A 497 -30.11 -22.30 10.79
CA ILE A 497 -30.01 -23.59 10.08
C ILE A 497 -30.11 -24.74 11.09
N VAL A 498 -29.36 -24.64 12.19
CA VAL A 498 -29.38 -25.61 13.29
C VAL A 498 -30.24 -25.06 14.41
N THR A 499 -31.39 -25.64 14.65
CA THR A 499 -32.11 -25.47 15.92
C THR A 499 -31.37 -26.26 17.00
N PRO A 500 -31.01 -25.66 18.16
CA PRO A 500 -30.58 -26.45 19.31
C PRO A 500 -31.71 -27.42 19.72
N SER A 501 -31.34 -28.55 20.31
CA SER A 501 -32.24 -29.67 20.60
C SER A 501 -33.54 -29.23 21.27
N ALA A 502 -34.66 -29.89 20.93
CA ALA A 502 -36.00 -29.51 21.39
C ALA A 502 -36.15 -29.45 22.93
N THR A 503 -35.27 -30.11 23.68
CA THR A 503 -35.15 -30.05 25.14
C THR A 503 -34.57 -28.75 25.69
N SER A 504 -33.78 -27.99 24.92
CA SER A 504 -33.09 -26.78 25.40
C SER A 504 -33.99 -25.53 25.40
N GLY A 505 -35.03 -25.49 24.56
CA GLY A 505 -35.99 -24.37 24.50
C GLY A 505 -35.39 -23.00 24.14
N VAL A 506 -34.21 -22.94 23.49
CA VAL A 506 -33.50 -21.69 23.19
C VAL A 506 -33.69 -21.27 21.74
N ASN A 507 -34.40 -20.16 21.49
CA ASN A 507 -34.47 -19.59 20.16
C ASN A 507 -33.21 -18.76 19.84
N HIS A 508 -32.68 -18.87 18.62
CA HIS A 508 -31.50 -18.11 18.17
C HIS A 508 -31.68 -16.58 18.30
N LYS A 509 -32.93 -16.10 18.23
CA LYS A 509 -33.29 -14.68 18.40
C LYS A 509 -33.13 -14.17 19.84
N GLU A 510 -33.16 -15.06 20.83
CA GLU A 510 -33.03 -14.70 22.25
C GLU A 510 -31.57 -14.62 22.70
N LEU A 511 -30.66 -15.33 22.03
CA LEU A 511 -29.24 -15.41 22.42
C LEU A 511 -28.58 -14.05 22.69
N PRO A 512 -28.83 -12.96 21.92
CA PRO A 512 -28.30 -11.65 22.25
C PRO A 512 -28.94 -11.02 23.50
N VAL A 513 -30.23 -11.25 23.74
CA VAL A 513 -30.93 -10.78 24.96
C VAL A 513 -30.40 -11.51 26.19
N ARG A 514 -30.21 -12.83 26.09
CA ARG A 514 -29.58 -13.65 27.15
C ARG A 514 -28.15 -13.17 27.46
N TRP A 515 -27.35 -12.83 26.44
CA TRP A 515 -26.02 -12.22 26.62
C TRP A 515 -26.07 -10.87 27.34
N MET A 516 -27.03 -9.99 27.00
CA MET A 516 -27.20 -8.71 27.67
C MET A 516 -27.58 -8.89 29.15
N LEU A 517 -28.54 -9.78 29.45
CA LEU A 517 -28.96 -10.09 30.81
C LEU A 517 -27.82 -10.70 31.64
N HIS A 518 -27.07 -11.67 31.09
CA HIS A 518 -25.91 -12.31 31.73
C HIS A 518 -24.84 -11.29 32.18
N ASN A 519 -24.69 -10.17 31.46
CA ASN A 519 -23.69 -9.14 31.76
C ASN A 519 -24.28 -7.88 32.42
N GLY A 520 -25.58 -7.86 32.74
CA GLY A 520 -26.27 -6.71 33.33
C GLY A 520 -26.39 -5.48 32.40
N TYR A 521 -26.36 -5.68 31.07
CA TYR A 521 -26.49 -4.59 30.09
C TYR A 521 -27.97 -4.19 29.86
N PRO A 522 -28.26 -2.89 29.64
CA PRO A 522 -29.64 -2.41 29.47
C PRO A 522 -30.24 -2.87 28.14
N VAL A 523 -31.25 -3.75 28.20
CA VAL A 523 -31.94 -4.29 27.02
C VAL A 523 -32.93 -3.25 26.44
N PRO A 524 -32.86 -2.90 25.14
CA PRO A 524 -33.83 -2.02 24.49
C PRO A 524 -35.29 -2.50 24.60
N PRO A 525 -36.28 -1.59 24.73
CA PRO A 525 -37.68 -1.97 24.93
C PRO A 525 -38.26 -2.79 23.77
N ASP A 526 -37.89 -2.51 22.51
CA ASP A 526 -38.32 -3.30 21.35
C ASP A 526 -37.94 -4.79 21.51
N LEU A 527 -36.76 -5.06 22.07
CA LEU A 527 -36.26 -6.42 22.27
C LEU A 527 -36.94 -7.09 23.47
N GLN A 528 -37.21 -6.35 24.55
CA GLN A 528 -38.00 -6.86 25.68
C GLN A 528 -39.42 -7.28 25.24
N GLN A 529 -40.08 -6.47 24.40
CA GLN A 529 -41.39 -6.81 23.82
C GLN A 529 -41.32 -8.06 22.95
N SER A 530 -40.31 -8.17 22.08
CA SER A 530 -40.13 -9.38 21.24
C SER A 530 -39.83 -10.63 22.06
N PHE A 531 -39.14 -10.50 23.20
CA PHE A 531 -38.87 -11.60 24.13
C PHE A 531 -40.14 -12.02 24.87
N ALA A 532 -40.92 -11.06 25.39
CA ALA A 532 -42.20 -11.33 26.05
C ALA A 532 -43.23 -11.99 25.11
N GLN A 533 -43.26 -11.62 23.83
CA GLN A 533 -44.10 -12.26 22.81
C GLN A 533 -43.67 -13.68 22.45
N LEU A 534 -42.38 -14.02 22.62
CA LEU A 534 -41.86 -15.39 22.40
C LEU A 534 -42.00 -16.28 23.65
N ALA A 535 -42.06 -15.70 24.85
CA ALA A 535 -42.14 -16.43 26.11
C ALA A 535 -43.55 -16.97 26.45
N MET A 536 -44.57 -16.61 25.68
CA MET A 536 -45.96 -17.07 25.88
C MET A 536 -46.27 -18.27 24.97
N PRO A 537 -46.56 -19.47 25.52
CA PRO A 537 -46.93 -20.64 24.71
C PRO A 537 -48.25 -20.42 23.96
N SER A 538 -48.25 -20.64 22.64
CA SER A 538 -49.42 -20.43 21.79
C SER A 538 -50.46 -21.54 21.94
N ALA A 539 -51.34 -21.43 22.93
CA ALA A 539 -52.52 -22.28 23.06
C ALA A 539 -53.67 -21.79 22.16
N GLY A 540 -54.22 -22.69 21.33
CA GLY A 540 -55.52 -22.49 20.67
C GLY A 540 -55.54 -21.61 19.41
N ALA A 541 -55.14 -22.16 18.25
CA ALA A 541 -55.45 -21.57 16.95
C ALA A 541 -56.88 -21.94 16.50
N GLY A 542 -57.88 -21.16 16.93
CA GLY A 542 -59.27 -21.25 16.46
C GLY A 542 -59.58 -20.20 15.37
N PRO A 543 -60.37 -20.51 14.32
CA PRO A 543 -60.60 -19.59 13.22
C PRO A 543 -61.89 -18.74 13.37
N ALA A 544 -61.80 -17.41 13.21
CA ALA A 544 -62.88 -16.60 12.64
C ALA A 544 -62.46 -15.16 12.24
N ASN A 545 -62.89 -14.75 11.05
CA ASN A 545 -63.44 -13.42 10.68
C ASN A 545 -62.77 -12.13 11.18
N GLY A 546 -61.81 -11.67 10.39
CA GLY A 546 -61.81 -10.38 9.70
C GLY A 546 -62.69 -9.22 10.18
N THR A 547 -62.03 -8.10 10.48
CA THR A 547 -62.55 -6.74 10.26
C THR A 547 -61.38 -5.81 9.93
N ASN A 548 -61.35 -5.26 8.71
CA ASN A 548 -60.41 -4.19 8.35
C ASN A 548 -60.86 -2.87 9.01
N PRO A 549 -59.91 -2.00 9.37
CA PRO A 549 -60.13 -0.60 9.02
C PRO A 549 -58.86 0.14 8.50
N VAL A 550 -59.13 1.22 7.76
CA VAL A 550 -58.20 2.28 7.31
C VAL A 550 -57.11 1.89 6.30
N HIS A 551 -57.34 2.25 5.03
CA HIS A 551 -56.26 2.56 4.09
C HIS A 551 -55.44 3.76 4.62
N ALA A 552 -54.18 3.53 4.99
CA ALA A 552 -53.17 4.59 4.94
C ALA A 552 -52.73 4.74 3.47
N GLY A 553 -52.75 5.96 2.94
CA GLY A 553 -52.50 6.21 1.52
C GLY A 553 -51.10 5.77 1.07
N MET A 554 -51.04 4.84 0.12
CA MET A 554 -49.83 4.52 -0.64
C MET A 554 -49.61 5.64 -1.67
N GLU A 555 -49.05 6.78 -1.25
CA GLU A 555 -48.51 7.75 -2.19
C GLU A 555 -47.40 7.07 -2.99
N GLU A 556 -47.61 6.91 -4.30
CA GLU A 556 -46.57 6.48 -5.22
C GLU A 556 -45.47 7.54 -5.26
N LYS A 557 -44.40 7.30 -4.48
CA LYS A 557 -43.21 8.16 -4.48
C LYS A 557 -42.62 8.13 -5.87
N SER A 558 -42.81 9.22 -6.60
CA SER A 558 -42.30 9.40 -7.96
C SER A 558 -40.84 8.95 -8.04
N PHE A 559 -40.52 8.13 -9.03
CA PHE A 559 -39.17 7.66 -9.33
C PHE A 559 -38.15 8.80 -9.40
N ALA A 560 -38.55 9.98 -9.88
CA ALA A 560 -37.71 11.18 -9.88
C ALA A 560 -37.43 11.73 -8.47
N GLY A 561 -38.39 11.62 -7.56
CA GLY A 561 -38.25 11.96 -6.14
C GLY A 561 -37.35 10.99 -5.38
N GLU A 562 -37.47 9.68 -5.63
CA GLU A 562 -36.55 8.68 -5.07
C GLU A 562 -35.13 8.87 -5.61
N LEU A 563 -34.97 9.04 -6.93
CA LEU A 563 -33.68 9.31 -7.55
C LEU A 563 -33.06 10.63 -7.04
N TRP A 564 -33.86 11.67 -6.76
CA TRP A 564 -33.37 12.89 -6.14
C TRP A 564 -32.96 12.71 -4.68
N GLN A 565 -33.65 11.84 -3.91
CA GLN A 565 -33.23 11.47 -2.55
C GLN A 565 -31.95 10.61 -2.56
N ASP A 566 -31.77 9.73 -3.53
CA ASP A 566 -30.54 8.96 -3.72
C ASP A 566 -29.38 9.85 -4.20
N VAL A 567 -29.59 10.79 -5.13
CA VAL A 567 -28.57 11.80 -5.50
C VAL A 567 -28.21 12.66 -4.30
N ARG A 568 -29.21 13.17 -3.56
CA ARG A 568 -28.98 14.00 -2.37
C ARG A 568 -28.22 13.24 -1.27
N SER A 569 -28.62 12.01 -0.96
CA SER A 569 -27.93 11.19 0.05
C SER A 569 -26.52 10.82 -0.41
N ASN A 570 -26.28 10.53 -1.69
CA ASN A 570 -24.92 10.37 -2.22
C ASN A 570 -24.07 11.65 -2.10
N VAL A 571 -24.64 12.83 -2.34
CA VAL A 571 -23.95 14.12 -2.13
C VAL A 571 -23.68 14.38 -0.64
N GLU A 572 -24.62 14.05 0.25
CA GLU A 572 -24.43 14.15 1.70
C GLU A 572 -23.38 13.15 2.21
N LEU A 573 -23.32 11.92 1.67
CA LEU A 573 -22.29 10.92 1.93
C LEU A 573 -20.90 11.38 1.44
N GLN A 574 -20.82 11.97 0.24
CA GLN A 574 -19.57 12.54 -0.26
C GLN A 574 -19.14 13.74 0.59
N ARG A 575 -20.06 14.62 0.98
CA ARG A 575 -19.80 15.77 1.86
C ARG A 575 -19.29 15.30 3.23
N ASP A 576 -19.95 14.33 3.85
CA ASP A 576 -19.53 13.70 5.11
C ASP A 576 -18.12 13.10 4.95
N SER A 577 -17.86 12.34 3.89
CA SER A 577 -16.56 11.73 3.61
C SER A 577 -15.45 12.78 3.42
N ILE A 578 -15.70 13.82 2.64
CA ILE A 578 -14.77 14.95 2.45
C ILE A 578 -14.51 15.62 3.80
N HIS A 579 -15.55 15.97 4.56
CA HIS A 579 -15.41 16.62 5.86
C HIS A 579 -14.64 15.73 6.85
N HIS A 580 -14.93 14.42 6.90
CA HIS A 580 -14.19 13.44 7.69
C HIS A 580 -12.71 13.32 7.32
N ASN A 581 -12.34 13.50 6.05
CA ASN A 581 -10.96 13.35 5.59
C ASN A 581 -10.14 14.65 5.66
N PHE A 582 -10.78 15.82 5.51
CA PHE A 582 -10.12 17.13 5.53
C PHE A 582 -10.09 17.81 6.91
N LEU A 583 -10.94 17.42 7.86
CA LEU A 583 -10.88 17.93 9.25
C LEU A 583 -9.51 17.64 9.90
N LYS A 584 -8.87 18.68 10.44
CA LYS A 584 -7.60 18.60 11.17
C LYS A 584 -7.83 18.13 12.61
N PHE A 585 -7.95 16.81 12.81
CA PHE A 585 -7.89 16.21 14.14
C PHE A 585 -6.53 16.48 14.81
N LYS A 586 -6.53 16.80 16.11
CA LYS A 586 -5.32 16.92 16.93
C LYS A 586 -4.65 15.54 17.01
N ASP A 587 -3.40 15.46 16.60
CA ASP A 587 -2.62 14.22 16.63
C ASP A 587 -2.20 13.89 18.06
N LEU A 588 -2.65 12.75 18.57
CA LEU A 588 -2.35 12.23 19.91
C LEU A 588 -1.42 11.01 19.87
N SER A 589 -1.03 10.56 18.67
CA SER A 589 -0.16 9.39 18.49
C SER A 589 1.31 9.59 18.88
N CYS A 590 1.71 10.84 19.17
CA CYS A 590 3.10 11.29 19.36
C CYS A 590 4.07 10.97 18.20
N ARG A 591 3.60 10.38 17.08
CA ARG A 591 4.45 9.90 15.98
C ARG A 591 4.75 11.00 14.96
N ARG A 592 5.96 11.56 15.02
CA ARG A 592 6.45 12.53 14.02
C ARG A 592 6.82 11.83 12.69
N THR A 593 5.83 11.66 11.82
CA THR A 593 5.99 11.24 10.41
C THR A 593 6.74 12.30 9.59
N PRO A 594 7.33 11.95 8.42
CA PRO A 594 8.00 12.91 7.54
C PRO A 594 7.08 14.03 7.06
N GLY A 595 7.63 15.24 6.94
CA GLY A 595 6.89 16.43 6.49
C GLY A 595 6.54 16.38 4.99
N VAL A 596 5.64 17.28 4.57
CA VAL A 596 5.05 17.34 3.22
C VAL A 596 6.11 17.33 2.11
N LEU A 597 7.22 18.08 2.26
CA LEU A 597 8.32 18.11 1.28
C LEU A 597 9.03 16.76 1.11
N TRP A 598 9.21 16.00 2.19
CA TRP A 598 9.83 14.67 2.13
C TRP A 598 8.86 13.65 1.53
N GLN A 599 7.58 13.69 1.91
CA GLN A 599 6.54 12.88 1.30
C GLN A 599 6.42 13.16 -0.20
N TYR A 600 6.40 14.44 -0.62
CA TYR A 600 6.37 14.86 -2.02
C TYR A 600 7.52 14.22 -2.80
N ARG A 601 8.75 14.26 -2.27
CA ARG A 601 9.92 13.65 -2.92
C ARG A 601 9.83 12.12 -3.00
N TYR A 602 9.11 11.46 -2.10
CA TYR A 602 8.82 10.02 -2.18
C TYR A 602 7.70 9.70 -3.17
N PHE A 603 6.61 10.48 -3.18
CA PHE A 603 5.54 10.36 -4.18
C PHE A 603 6.07 10.62 -5.60
N LEU A 604 6.91 11.64 -5.80
CA LEU A 604 7.52 11.98 -7.09
C LEU A 604 8.34 10.79 -7.65
N GLY A 605 9.16 10.17 -6.78
CA GLY A 605 9.90 8.96 -7.11
C GLY A 605 9.04 7.70 -7.33
N ARG A 606 7.79 7.69 -6.86
CA ARG A 606 6.79 6.64 -7.12
C ARG A 606 6.09 6.87 -8.45
N VAL A 607 5.48 8.05 -8.64
CA VAL A 607 4.73 8.41 -9.85
C VAL A 607 5.63 8.40 -11.09
N GLY A 608 6.87 8.87 -10.98
CA GLY A 608 7.85 8.75 -12.07
C GLY A 608 8.11 7.30 -12.50
N LYS A 609 8.19 6.35 -11.55
CA LYS A 609 8.30 4.90 -11.87
C LYS A 609 7.02 4.34 -12.49
N GLN A 610 5.85 4.72 -11.98
CA GLN A 610 4.56 4.31 -12.53
C GLN A 610 4.47 4.75 -14.00
N ARG A 611 4.75 6.02 -14.30
CA ARG A 611 4.74 6.55 -15.68
C ARG A 611 5.78 5.91 -16.59
N MET A 612 6.99 5.60 -16.11
CA MET A 612 7.97 4.83 -16.90
C MET A 612 7.45 3.44 -17.30
N ARG A 613 6.75 2.71 -16.41
CA ARG A 613 6.13 1.39 -16.72
C ARG A 613 4.79 1.50 -17.49
N GLU A 614 4.27 2.72 -17.63
CA GLU A 614 3.11 3.09 -18.43
C GLU A 614 3.51 3.77 -19.75
N ALA A 615 4.81 3.83 -20.09
CA ALA A 615 5.34 4.53 -21.27
C ALA A 615 4.69 4.09 -22.59
N LYS A 616 4.17 2.85 -22.66
CA LYS A 616 3.40 2.36 -23.82
C LYS A 616 2.11 3.16 -24.06
N ILE A 617 1.39 3.51 -23.00
CA ILE A 617 0.16 4.31 -23.06
C ILE A 617 0.50 5.76 -23.43
N GLN A 618 1.61 6.28 -22.91
CA GLN A 618 2.12 7.60 -23.31
C GLN A 618 2.53 7.63 -24.79
N ALA A 619 3.20 6.59 -25.28
CA ALA A 619 3.55 6.47 -26.70
C ALA A 619 2.32 6.42 -27.61
N THR A 620 1.24 5.73 -27.22
CA THR A 620 -0.03 5.77 -27.98
C THR A 620 -0.68 7.16 -27.97
N ASP A 621 -0.63 7.90 -26.85
CA ASP A 621 -1.13 9.29 -26.80
C ASP A 621 -0.37 10.20 -27.77
N TYR A 622 0.96 10.09 -27.79
CA TYR A 622 1.81 10.88 -28.69
C TYR A 622 1.60 10.50 -30.17
N LEU A 623 1.40 9.21 -30.48
CA LEU A 623 1.09 8.76 -31.84
C LEU A 623 -0.27 9.28 -32.32
N ILE A 624 -1.32 9.20 -31.50
CA ILE A 624 -2.65 9.72 -31.83
C ILE A 624 -2.60 11.24 -32.03
N LEU A 625 -1.82 11.96 -31.22
CA LEU A 625 -1.66 13.41 -31.35
C LEU A 625 -0.88 13.82 -32.61
N LEU A 626 0.13 13.04 -33.02
CA LEU A 626 0.86 13.21 -34.27
C LEU A 626 -0.05 12.96 -35.48
N LEU A 627 -0.85 11.88 -35.45
CA LEU A 627 -1.86 11.59 -36.48
C LEU A 627 -2.91 12.70 -36.59
N ALA A 628 -3.40 13.24 -35.46
CA ALA A 628 -4.30 14.38 -35.45
C ALA A 628 -3.68 15.64 -36.07
N GLY A 629 -2.40 15.91 -35.77
CA GLY A 629 -1.62 16.99 -36.41
C GLY A 629 -1.45 16.79 -37.92
N ALA A 630 -1.29 15.55 -38.38
CA ALA A 630 -1.25 15.22 -39.80
C ALA A 630 -2.60 15.46 -40.50
N CYS A 631 -3.69 14.88 -39.97
CA CYS A 631 -5.02 15.00 -40.58
C CYS A 631 -5.54 16.44 -40.58
N LEU A 632 -5.35 17.19 -39.48
CA LEU A 632 -5.71 18.61 -39.47
C LEU A 632 -4.77 19.46 -40.32
N GLY A 633 -3.49 19.09 -40.41
CA GLY A 633 -2.53 19.78 -41.27
C GLY A 633 -2.85 19.66 -42.76
N THR A 634 -3.32 18.49 -43.23
CA THR A 634 -3.72 18.30 -44.63
C THR A 634 -5.09 18.88 -44.97
N LEU A 635 -6.02 18.89 -44.02
CA LEU A 635 -7.35 19.52 -44.17
C LEU A 635 -7.29 21.05 -44.11
N ALA A 636 -6.45 21.63 -43.24
CA ALA A 636 -6.34 23.07 -43.03
C ALA A 636 -5.46 23.79 -44.08
N LYS A 637 -5.59 23.43 -45.37
CA LYS A 637 -4.94 24.19 -46.45
C LYS A 637 -5.39 25.65 -46.39
N THR A 638 -4.43 26.55 -46.20
CA THR A 638 -4.70 27.97 -45.96
C THR A 638 -5.10 28.69 -47.24
N SER A 639 -6.40 28.78 -47.52
CA SER A 639 -6.95 29.86 -48.33
C SER A 639 -6.84 31.18 -47.54
N ASP A 640 -6.42 32.23 -48.23
CA ASP A 640 -5.75 33.36 -47.57
C ASP A 640 -6.68 34.37 -46.88
N GLU A 641 -7.99 34.26 -47.10
CA GLU A 641 -8.98 35.28 -46.75
C GLU A 641 -9.31 35.33 -45.25
N ASN A 642 -9.25 34.20 -44.54
CA ASN A 642 -9.71 34.06 -43.16
C ASN A 642 -8.57 33.82 -42.14
N PHE A 643 -7.33 34.19 -42.46
CA PHE A 643 -6.14 34.01 -41.59
C PHE A 643 -5.92 32.57 -41.05
N GLY A 644 -6.50 31.56 -41.71
CA GLY A 644 -6.49 30.18 -41.23
C GLY A 644 -7.35 29.89 -39.99
N ALA A 645 -8.20 30.83 -39.54
CA ALA A 645 -8.93 30.74 -38.27
C ALA A 645 -9.72 29.43 -38.09
N VAL A 646 -10.33 28.91 -39.16
CA VAL A 646 -11.05 27.62 -39.18
C VAL A 646 -10.12 26.42 -38.91
N GLY A 647 -8.88 26.45 -39.40
CA GLY A 647 -7.87 25.44 -39.07
C GLY A 647 -7.45 25.49 -37.59
N TYR A 648 -7.41 26.70 -37.01
CA TYR A 648 -7.13 26.87 -35.58
C TYR A 648 -8.32 26.47 -34.69
N THR A 649 -9.58 26.66 -35.09
CA THR A 649 -10.72 26.13 -34.30
C THR A 649 -10.72 24.61 -34.24
N TYR A 650 -10.50 23.91 -35.37
CA TYR A 650 -10.35 22.45 -35.36
C TYR A 650 -9.13 21.99 -34.53
N THR A 651 -8.01 22.72 -34.61
CA THR A 651 -6.83 22.50 -33.75
C THR A 651 -7.18 22.60 -32.26
N ILE A 652 -7.91 23.65 -31.86
CA ILE A 652 -8.33 23.86 -30.46
C ILE A 652 -9.25 22.73 -30.00
N ILE A 653 -10.18 22.27 -30.84
CA ILE A 653 -11.08 21.14 -30.54
C ILE A 653 -10.27 19.84 -30.35
N ALA A 654 -9.49 19.43 -31.35
CA ALA A 654 -8.79 18.14 -31.33
C ALA A 654 -7.73 18.06 -30.22
N VAL A 655 -6.91 19.11 -30.07
CA VAL A 655 -5.89 19.14 -29.00
C VAL A 655 -6.56 19.21 -27.62
N SER A 656 -7.67 19.93 -27.46
CA SER A 656 -8.45 19.89 -26.21
C SER A 656 -8.93 18.47 -25.89
N LEU A 657 -9.59 17.80 -26.83
CA LEU A 657 -10.17 16.46 -26.62
C LEU A 657 -9.10 15.44 -26.23
N LEU A 658 -8.05 15.31 -27.05
CA LEU A 658 -6.97 14.35 -26.83
C LEU A 658 -6.22 14.62 -25.51
N CYS A 659 -5.96 15.89 -25.19
CA CYS A 659 -5.28 16.24 -23.94
C CYS A 659 -6.16 16.01 -22.71
N LYS A 660 -7.48 16.28 -22.75
CA LYS A 660 -8.38 16.01 -21.62
C LYS A 660 -8.51 14.52 -21.33
N ILE A 661 -8.76 13.68 -22.34
CA ILE A 661 -8.91 12.23 -22.15
C ILE A 661 -7.64 11.65 -21.52
N ALA A 662 -6.47 12.09 -21.99
CA ALA A 662 -5.19 11.66 -21.44
C ALA A 662 -4.95 12.16 -20.00
N ALA A 663 -5.25 13.43 -19.69
CA ALA A 663 -5.08 14.00 -18.35
C ALA A 663 -6.08 13.45 -17.32
N LEU A 664 -7.32 13.16 -17.75
CA LEU A 664 -8.37 12.59 -16.91
C LEU A 664 -7.95 11.23 -16.32
N ARG A 665 -7.34 10.36 -17.14
CA ARG A 665 -6.81 9.05 -16.71
C ARG A 665 -5.77 9.14 -15.60
N SER A 666 -5.08 10.29 -15.46
CA SER A 666 -4.11 10.50 -14.38
C SER A 666 -4.77 10.31 -13.02
N PHE A 667 -5.78 11.12 -12.67
CA PHE A 667 -6.39 11.08 -11.34
C PHE A 667 -7.55 10.10 -11.19
N SER A 668 -8.19 9.66 -12.29
CA SER A 668 -9.36 8.77 -12.19
C SER A 668 -9.02 7.33 -11.79
N LEU A 669 -7.89 6.79 -12.25
CA LEU A 669 -7.51 5.38 -12.04
C LEU A 669 -6.99 5.10 -10.61
N ASP A 670 -6.17 6.00 -10.05
CA ASP A 670 -5.57 5.86 -8.70
C ASP A 670 -6.52 6.26 -7.55
N LYS A 671 -7.81 6.51 -7.84
CA LYS A 671 -8.73 7.18 -6.89
C LYS A 671 -8.96 6.37 -5.60
N LEU A 672 -9.01 5.03 -5.70
CA LEU A 672 -9.16 4.13 -4.55
C LEU A 672 -7.89 4.08 -3.68
N GLN A 673 -6.72 3.97 -4.31
CA GLN A 673 -5.41 3.96 -3.67
C GLN A 673 -5.16 5.29 -2.94
N TYR A 674 -5.51 6.42 -3.57
CA TYR A 674 -5.45 7.74 -2.95
C TYR A 674 -6.31 7.84 -1.67
N TRP A 675 -7.57 7.40 -1.71
CA TRP A 675 -8.44 7.44 -0.53
C TRP A 675 -7.90 6.56 0.61
N ARG A 676 -7.35 5.37 0.29
CA ARG A 676 -6.66 4.52 1.27
C ARG A 676 -5.46 5.26 1.89
N GLU A 677 -4.55 5.77 1.07
CA GLU A 677 -3.32 6.44 1.53
C GLU A 677 -3.60 7.68 2.38
N SER A 678 -4.62 8.46 2.01
CA SER A 678 -5.10 9.63 2.77
C SER A 678 -5.73 9.23 4.12
N ALA A 679 -6.57 8.19 4.14
CA ALA A 679 -7.14 7.65 5.38
C ALA A 679 -6.06 7.09 6.33
N SER A 680 -4.99 6.51 5.77
CA SER A 680 -3.78 6.06 6.48
C SER A 680 -2.85 7.21 6.93
N GLY A 681 -3.24 8.47 6.72
CA GLY A 681 -2.53 9.66 7.23
C GLY A 681 -1.42 10.22 6.34
N MET A 682 -1.31 9.80 5.08
CA MET A 682 -0.40 10.43 4.11
C MET A 682 -0.94 11.80 3.64
N SER A 683 -0.05 12.67 3.16
CA SER A 683 -0.42 14.03 2.74
C SER A 683 -0.98 14.09 1.32
N SER A 684 -2.27 14.40 1.19
CA SER A 684 -2.95 14.65 -0.10
C SER A 684 -2.25 15.72 -0.95
N LEU A 685 -1.73 16.78 -0.34
CA LEU A 685 -1.05 17.87 -1.04
C LEU A 685 0.28 17.38 -1.64
N ALA A 686 1.03 16.54 -0.91
CA ALA A 686 2.24 15.92 -1.41
C ALA A 686 1.97 14.98 -2.60
N TYR A 687 0.88 14.21 -2.55
CA TYR A 687 0.43 13.36 -3.66
C TYR A 687 0.04 14.19 -4.89
N PHE A 688 -0.78 15.25 -4.70
CA PHE A 688 -1.22 16.11 -5.80
C PHE A 688 -0.03 16.76 -6.52
N LEU A 689 0.84 17.47 -5.79
CA LEU A 689 2.01 18.13 -6.38
C LEU A 689 2.97 17.15 -7.07
N ALA A 690 3.20 15.96 -6.49
CA ALA A 690 4.07 14.95 -7.08
C ALA A 690 3.52 14.33 -8.37
N LYS A 691 2.20 14.35 -8.54
CA LYS A 691 1.52 13.84 -9.74
C LYS A 691 1.43 14.90 -10.83
N ASP A 692 1.05 16.11 -10.43
CA ASP A 692 1.00 17.31 -11.26
C ASP A 692 2.36 17.64 -11.90
N THR A 693 3.45 17.61 -11.11
CA THR A 693 4.81 17.88 -11.62
C THR A 693 5.33 16.83 -12.62
N ILE A 694 4.87 15.57 -12.55
CA ILE A 694 5.18 14.55 -13.57
C ILE A 694 4.32 14.73 -14.83
N ASP A 695 3.06 15.16 -14.70
CA ASP A 695 2.22 15.46 -15.85
C ASP A 695 2.58 16.78 -16.55
N HIS A 696 3.16 17.75 -15.86
CA HIS A 696 3.72 18.97 -16.47
C HIS A 696 4.74 18.65 -17.57
N PHE A 697 5.56 17.60 -17.41
CA PHE A 697 6.48 17.14 -18.45
C PHE A 697 5.73 16.72 -19.73
N ASN A 698 4.62 16.00 -19.60
CA ASN A 698 3.77 15.62 -20.75
C ASN A 698 3.02 16.84 -21.32
N THR A 699 2.62 17.78 -20.46
CA THR A 699 1.96 19.06 -20.83
C THR A 699 2.88 19.94 -21.68
N VAL A 700 4.19 19.92 -21.41
CA VAL A 700 5.23 20.62 -22.20
C VAL A 700 5.51 19.94 -23.54
N ILE A 701 5.49 18.59 -23.60
CA ILE A 701 5.85 17.81 -24.80
C ILE A 701 4.68 17.69 -25.80
N LYS A 702 3.44 17.52 -25.33
CA LYS A 702 2.26 17.33 -26.22
C LYS A 702 2.11 18.45 -27.27
N PRO A 703 2.22 19.75 -26.93
CA PRO A 703 2.22 20.82 -27.93
C PRO A 703 3.32 20.65 -28.99
N VAL A 704 4.54 20.24 -28.63
CA VAL A 704 5.64 20.01 -29.59
C VAL A 704 5.28 18.91 -30.59
N VAL A 705 4.73 17.79 -30.11
CA VAL A 705 4.39 16.62 -30.93
C VAL A 705 3.22 16.89 -31.88
N TYR A 706 2.25 17.71 -31.48
CA TYR A 706 1.21 18.19 -32.40
C TYR A 706 1.78 19.16 -33.44
N LEU A 707 2.53 20.17 -32.97
CA LEU A 707 2.94 21.30 -33.79
C LEU A 707 3.98 20.92 -34.86
N SER A 708 4.81 19.90 -34.60
CA SER A 708 5.76 19.37 -35.58
C SER A 708 5.08 18.87 -36.86
N MET A 709 4.03 18.06 -36.71
CA MET A 709 3.29 17.48 -37.84
C MET A 709 2.34 18.50 -38.48
N PHE A 710 1.74 19.38 -37.69
CA PHE A 710 0.87 20.45 -38.20
C PHE A 710 1.63 21.44 -39.09
N PHE A 711 2.80 21.94 -38.63
CA PHE A 711 3.64 22.84 -39.42
C PHE A 711 4.14 22.19 -40.72
N PHE A 712 4.48 20.90 -40.69
CA PHE A 712 4.97 20.17 -41.85
C PHE A 712 3.97 20.13 -43.04
N PHE A 713 2.66 20.20 -42.78
CA PHE A 713 1.65 20.23 -43.84
C PHE A 713 1.08 21.62 -44.14
N THR A 714 1.01 22.54 -43.17
CA THR A 714 0.39 23.86 -43.38
C THR A 714 1.35 25.00 -43.71
N ASN A 715 2.66 24.89 -43.39
CA ASN A 715 3.63 26.00 -43.48
C ASN A 715 3.05 27.35 -43.00
N PRO A 716 2.50 27.44 -41.77
CA PRO A 716 1.72 28.58 -41.33
C PRO A 716 2.60 29.83 -41.16
N ARG A 717 1.99 31.01 -41.27
CA ARG A 717 2.72 32.30 -41.27
C ARG A 717 3.27 32.70 -39.91
N SER A 718 2.62 32.34 -38.82
CA SER A 718 3.08 32.54 -37.44
C SER A 718 4.35 31.72 -37.15
N SER A 719 5.19 32.15 -36.19
CA SER A 719 6.36 31.37 -35.82
C SER A 719 5.98 30.13 -34.99
N PHE A 720 6.86 29.12 -35.01
CA PHE A 720 6.72 27.94 -34.17
C PHE A 720 6.69 28.29 -32.68
N ALA A 721 7.44 29.30 -32.25
CA ALA A 721 7.53 29.71 -30.84
C ALA A 721 6.23 30.38 -30.33
N GLU A 722 5.65 31.29 -31.11
CA GLU A 722 4.37 31.95 -30.77
C GLU A 722 3.25 30.90 -30.66
N ASN A 723 3.10 30.05 -31.69
CA ASN A 723 2.09 28.99 -31.68
C ASN A 723 2.33 27.95 -30.58
N TYR A 724 3.59 27.63 -30.24
CA TYR A 724 3.92 26.75 -29.12
C TYR A 724 3.47 27.34 -27.78
N ILE A 725 3.68 28.64 -27.54
CA ILE A 725 3.26 29.31 -26.30
C ILE A 725 1.73 29.30 -26.16
N VAL A 726 1.00 29.63 -27.22
CA VAL A 726 -0.49 29.59 -27.22
C VAL A 726 -0.99 28.16 -26.97
N LEU A 727 -0.39 27.17 -27.65
CA LEU A 727 -0.78 25.77 -27.51
C LEU A 727 -0.41 25.17 -26.13
N LEU A 728 0.70 25.61 -25.53
CA LEU A 728 1.09 25.25 -24.16
C LEU A 728 0.11 25.81 -23.13
N CYS A 729 -0.27 27.09 -23.25
CA CYS A 729 -1.27 27.72 -22.37
C CYS A 729 -2.65 27.05 -22.51
N LEU A 730 -3.04 26.72 -23.76
CA LEU A 730 -4.26 25.95 -24.05
C LEU A 730 -4.23 24.60 -23.34
N VAL A 731 -3.18 23.80 -23.55
CA VAL A 731 -3.07 22.45 -22.96
C VAL A 731 -3.03 22.50 -21.44
N TYR A 732 -2.37 23.49 -20.83
CA TYR A 732 -2.35 23.69 -19.36
C TYR A 732 -3.75 23.98 -18.79
N CYS A 733 -4.51 24.89 -19.39
CA CYS A 733 -5.90 25.15 -18.97
C CYS A 733 -6.78 23.90 -19.14
N VAL A 734 -6.55 23.18 -20.23
CA VAL A 734 -7.23 21.93 -20.59
C VAL A 734 -6.94 20.80 -19.59
N THR A 735 -5.70 20.61 -19.14
CA THR A 735 -5.35 19.60 -18.13
C THR A 735 -5.91 19.95 -16.75
N GLY A 736 -5.86 21.22 -16.33
CA GLY A 736 -6.46 21.69 -15.08
C GLY A 736 -7.96 21.40 -14.99
N ILE A 737 -8.72 21.65 -16.07
CA ILE A 737 -10.14 21.31 -16.15
C ILE A 737 -10.36 19.79 -16.07
N ALA A 738 -9.53 18.98 -16.74
CA ALA A 738 -9.61 17.52 -16.67
C ALA A 738 -9.34 16.99 -15.25
N TYR A 739 -8.43 17.61 -14.50
CA TYR A 739 -8.18 17.25 -13.10
C TYR A 739 -9.37 17.56 -12.19
N ALA A 740 -10.01 18.72 -12.35
CA ALA A 740 -11.24 19.05 -11.62
C ALA A 740 -12.35 18.00 -11.91
N LEU A 741 -12.57 17.65 -13.18
CA LEU A 741 -13.54 16.61 -13.57
C LEU A 741 -13.20 15.23 -12.96
N ALA A 742 -11.92 14.82 -12.97
CA ALA A 742 -11.48 13.55 -12.36
C ALA A 742 -11.63 13.52 -10.83
N ILE A 743 -11.51 14.66 -10.15
CA ILE A 743 -11.70 14.78 -8.70
C ILE A 743 -13.17 14.67 -8.32
N PHE A 744 -14.06 15.43 -8.96
CA PHE A 744 -15.47 15.46 -8.59
C PHE A 744 -16.26 14.24 -9.08
N PHE A 745 -16.07 13.81 -10.33
CA PHE A 745 -16.91 12.77 -10.93
C PHE A 745 -16.33 11.35 -10.80
N GLN A 746 -17.15 10.35 -11.12
CA GLN A 746 -16.71 8.98 -11.41
C GLN A 746 -16.14 8.89 -12.84
N PRO A 747 -15.28 7.91 -13.18
CA PRO A 747 -14.56 7.87 -14.46
C PRO A 747 -15.45 7.96 -15.70
N GLY A 748 -16.58 7.24 -15.76
CA GLY A 748 -17.51 7.26 -16.90
C GLY A 748 -18.12 8.65 -17.15
N PRO A 749 -18.85 9.25 -16.19
CA PRO A 749 -19.36 10.61 -16.33
C PRO A 749 -18.26 11.64 -16.60
N ALA A 750 -17.07 11.48 -16.00
CA ALA A 750 -15.95 12.38 -16.23
C ALA A 750 -15.42 12.31 -17.68
N GLN A 751 -15.44 11.13 -18.32
CA GLN A 751 -15.09 10.97 -19.74
C GLN A 751 -16.09 11.69 -20.64
N LEU A 752 -17.40 11.53 -20.41
CA LEU A 752 -18.45 12.23 -21.17
C LEU A 752 -18.30 13.75 -21.08
N TRP A 753 -18.14 14.30 -19.87
CA TRP A 753 -17.87 15.73 -19.68
C TRP A 753 -16.55 16.19 -20.31
N SER A 754 -15.52 15.35 -20.33
CA SER A 754 -14.23 15.69 -20.96
C SER A 754 -14.31 15.84 -22.49
N VAL A 755 -15.28 15.16 -23.13
CA VAL A 755 -15.55 15.22 -24.58
C VAL A 755 -16.53 16.34 -24.93
N LEU A 756 -17.64 16.44 -24.18
CA LEU A 756 -18.67 17.45 -24.44
C LEU A 756 -18.17 18.89 -24.24
N LEU A 757 -17.43 19.13 -23.16
CA LEU A 757 -17.10 20.49 -22.71
C LEU A 757 -16.17 21.25 -23.69
N PRO A 758 -15.12 20.65 -24.32
CA PRO A 758 -14.41 21.29 -25.43
C PRO A 758 -15.33 21.78 -26.56
N VAL A 759 -16.20 20.90 -27.08
CA VAL A 759 -17.00 21.16 -28.28
C VAL A 759 -18.01 22.28 -28.04
N VAL A 760 -18.72 22.22 -26.91
CA VAL A 760 -19.69 23.26 -26.51
C VAL A 760 -19.00 24.62 -26.30
N LEU A 761 -17.87 24.65 -25.59
CA LEU A 761 -17.14 25.92 -25.37
C LEU A 761 -16.55 26.49 -26.66
N THR A 762 -16.16 25.65 -27.64
CA THR A 762 -15.72 26.14 -28.96
C THR A 762 -16.87 26.70 -29.80
N LEU A 763 -18.06 26.11 -29.73
CA LEU A 763 -19.25 26.61 -30.43
C LEU A 763 -19.71 27.96 -29.85
N VAL A 764 -19.74 28.08 -28.52
CA VAL A 764 -20.02 29.36 -27.82
C VAL A 764 -18.96 30.43 -28.10
N ALA A 765 -17.71 30.03 -28.42
CA ALA A 765 -16.65 30.97 -28.79
C ALA A 765 -16.71 31.45 -30.25
N THR A 766 -17.28 30.69 -31.19
CA THR A 766 -17.34 31.04 -32.62
C THR A 766 -18.66 31.70 -33.04
N GLN A 767 -19.75 31.49 -32.30
CA GLN A 767 -21.05 32.09 -32.61
C GLN A 767 -21.07 33.59 -32.30
N LYS A 768 -21.71 34.40 -33.17
CA LYS A 768 -22.02 35.82 -32.88
C LYS A 768 -22.96 35.92 -31.69
N GLN A 769 -22.80 36.96 -30.87
CA GLN A 769 -23.40 37.04 -29.54
C GLN A 769 -24.23 38.30 -29.39
N ASP A 770 -25.54 38.12 -29.28
CA ASP A 770 -26.47 39.23 -29.10
C ASP A 770 -26.78 39.46 -27.61
N GLY A 771 -26.99 38.38 -26.85
CA GLY A 771 -27.29 38.42 -25.41
C GLY A 771 -26.10 38.71 -24.49
N GLU A 772 -26.31 39.57 -23.48
CA GLU A 772 -25.27 40.02 -22.54
C GLU A 772 -24.73 38.89 -21.64
N VAL A 773 -25.58 37.97 -21.20
CA VAL A 773 -25.18 36.78 -20.42
C VAL A 773 -24.25 35.88 -21.25
N LEU A 774 -24.53 35.70 -22.54
CA LEU A 774 -23.71 34.89 -23.43
C LEU A 774 -22.34 35.54 -23.68
N LYS A 775 -22.26 36.87 -23.75
CA LYS A 775 -21.00 37.63 -23.79
C LYS A 775 -20.16 37.40 -22.51
N LYS A 776 -20.78 37.44 -21.33
CA LYS A 776 -20.11 37.16 -20.05
C LYS A 776 -19.58 35.71 -19.97
N ILE A 777 -20.36 34.73 -20.42
CA ILE A 777 -19.93 33.32 -20.50
C ILE A 777 -18.77 33.15 -21.51
N SER A 778 -18.91 33.71 -22.71
CA SER A 778 -17.92 33.65 -23.80
C SER A 778 -16.57 34.25 -23.41
N ASN A 779 -16.55 35.32 -22.61
CA ASN A 779 -15.31 35.89 -22.08
C ASN A 779 -14.61 34.98 -21.05
N LEU A 780 -15.31 34.00 -20.47
CA LEU A 780 -14.73 32.94 -19.63
C LEU A 780 -14.24 31.72 -20.44
N CYS A 781 -14.65 31.59 -21.72
CA CYS A 781 -14.36 30.43 -22.55
C CYS A 781 -12.90 30.42 -23.01
N TYR A 782 -12.08 29.49 -22.48
CA TYR A 782 -10.68 29.31 -22.91
C TYR A 782 -10.48 29.15 -24.44
N PRO A 783 -11.41 28.57 -25.24
CA PRO A 783 -11.25 28.52 -26.69
C PRO A 783 -11.25 29.88 -27.38
N LYS A 784 -11.95 30.88 -26.83
CA LYS A 784 -11.99 32.24 -27.38
C LYS A 784 -10.61 32.89 -27.29
N TRP A 785 -10.04 32.93 -26.08
CA TRP A 785 -8.69 33.44 -25.82
C TRP A 785 -7.62 32.73 -26.65
N ALA A 786 -7.72 31.41 -26.83
CA ALA A 786 -6.79 30.66 -27.68
C ALA A 786 -6.94 31.02 -29.17
N LEU A 787 -8.17 31.15 -29.68
CA LEU A 787 -8.43 31.51 -31.08
C LEU A 787 -7.97 32.95 -31.38
N GLU A 788 -8.30 33.90 -30.50
CA GLU A 788 -7.83 35.30 -30.60
C GLU A 788 -6.30 35.37 -30.61
N ALA A 789 -5.63 34.63 -29.72
CA ALA A 789 -4.16 34.57 -29.69
C ALA A 789 -3.54 33.97 -30.97
N PHE A 790 -4.10 32.89 -31.52
CA PHE A 790 -3.65 32.34 -32.81
C PHE A 790 -3.86 33.33 -33.97
N VAL A 791 -4.99 34.05 -34.01
CA VAL A 791 -5.24 35.06 -35.06
C VAL A 791 -4.29 36.25 -34.92
N ILE A 792 -4.05 36.74 -33.70
CA ILE A 792 -3.09 37.82 -33.43
C ILE A 792 -1.67 37.43 -33.85
N ALA A 793 -1.18 36.23 -33.49
CA ALA A 793 0.15 35.74 -33.87
C ALA A 793 0.34 35.66 -35.39
N ASN A 794 -0.71 35.36 -36.16
CA ASN A 794 -0.65 35.40 -37.63
C ASN A 794 -0.73 36.85 -38.19
N ALA A 795 -1.48 37.73 -37.53
CA ALA A 795 -1.69 39.12 -37.97
C ALA A 795 -0.50 40.06 -37.69
N GLU A 796 0.24 39.87 -36.60
CA GLU A 796 1.39 40.74 -36.27
C GLU A 796 2.51 40.62 -37.32
N ARG A 797 2.82 39.40 -37.77
CA ARG A 797 3.78 39.17 -38.85
C ARG A 797 3.31 39.76 -40.19
N GLN A 798 2.00 39.82 -40.44
CA GLN A 798 1.43 40.52 -41.60
C GLN A 798 1.59 42.05 -41.49
N ARG A 799 1.50 42.64 -40.28
CA ARG A 799 1.78 44.07 -40.04
C ARG A 799 3.26 44.41 -40.26
N GLU A 800 4.19 43.52 -39.89
CA GLU A 800 5.61 43.66 -40.23
C GLU A 800 5.82 43.63 -41.77
N ALA A 801 5.29 42.61 -42.45
CA ALA A 801 5.48 42.43 -43.90
C ALA A 801 4.78 43.50 -44.77
N SER A 802 3.60 43.98 -44.38
CA SER A 802 2.88 45.04 -45.11
C SER A 802 3.53 46.41 -44.93
N ARG A 803 4.11 46.71 -43.76
CA ARG A 803 4.96 47.89 -43.56
C ARG A 803 6.21 47.83 -44.43
N LEU A 804 6.86 46.66 -44.55
CA LEU A 804 8.00 46.44 -45.43
C LEU A 804 7.64 46.71 -46.90
N LYS A 805 6.54 46.12 -47.41
CA LYS A 805 6.06 46.37 -48.78
C LYS A 805 5.72 47.85 -49.04
N ASN A 806 5.07 48.52 -48.09
CA ASN A 806 4.77 49.95 -48.22
C ASN A 806 6.03 50.83 -48.17
N PHE A 807 7.05 50.45 -47.40
CA PHE A 807 8.34 51.14 -47.36
C PHE A 807 9.11 50.97 -48.68
N ILE A 808 9.21 49.74 -49.20
CA ILE A 808 9.82 49.44 -50.51
C ILE A 808 9.11 50.21 -51.64
N LYS A 809 7.77 50.21 -51.66
CA LYS A 809 6.98 50.97 -52.65
C LYS A 809 7.26 52.48 -52.56
N LYS A 810 7.51 53.02 -51.35
CA LYS A 810 7.86 54.43 -51.12
C LYS A 810 9.32 54.78 -51.46
N ILE A 811 10.19 53.77 -51.57
CA ILE A 811 11.56 53.90 -52.08
C ILE A 811 11.57 53.85 -53.62
N SER A 812 10.89 52.89 -54.25
CA SER A 812 10.77 52.80 -55.72
C SER A 812 10.27 54.13 -56.30
N HIS A 813 9.16 54.63 -55.76
CA HIS A 813 8.55 55.90 -56.17
C HIS A 813 9.42 57.15 -55.92
N ARG A 814 10.60 57.01 -55.31
CA ARG A 814 11.63 58.04 -55.13
C ARG A 814 12.85 57.87 -56.03
N VAL A 815 13.03 56.70 -56.63
CA VAL A 815 14.06 56.43 -57.66
C VAL A 815 13.53 56.86 -59.02
N ASP A 816 12.26 56.58 -59.31
CA ASP A 816 11.57 56.89 -60.57
C ASP A 816 11.26 58.41 -60.79
N ILE A 817 12.00 59.30 -60.10
CA ILE A 817 11.92 60.78 -60.23
C ILE A 817 13.34 61.38 -60.45
N LYS A 818 14.29 60.56 -60.90
CA LYS A 818 15.62 61.01 -61.38
C LYS A 818 16.09 60.21 -62.60
N THR A 819 15.42 60.45 -63.72
CA THR A 819 15.90 60.21 -65.09
C THR A 819 15.64 61.48 -65.89
#